data_AF-A0A8E2F0N7-F1
#
_entry.id   AF-A0A8E2F0N7-F1
#
_cell.length_a   1.000
_cell.length_b   1.000
_cell.length_c   1.000
_cell.angle_alpha   90.00
_cell.angle_beta   90.00
_cell.angle_gamma   90.00
#
_symmetry.space_group_name_H-M   'P 1'
#
loop_
_entity.id
_entity.type
_entity.pdbx_description
1 polymer ?
#
loop_
_entity_poly.entity_id
_entity_poly.type
_entity_poly.pdbx_seq_one_letter_code
_entity_poly.pdbx_strand_id
1 'polypeptide(L)'
;MTFQINLIQALPGFLTKNSAGNTPPVGQALTVWDPVNNYDDGTGSTTPVTFAIPSGQPTTYTVQLALQGTCTFPQNYVGQYVIVGSLPGVGDFLNSPTFQVPPPSTSPTPILVSSFSTPAPTAAFACPVPFRYCGDVEWRIEVTGQQDIHASGDTRLELSWAKASATVGTLWVQSSILRTSLDFNGIYDIRLLRWFFPAPAEFANQQHFDTTYPLWYMQRSVTAIWTWGNPHTNGRPQYDTTQGKAYYGMGSCGGSFNVEDWITAAHPLLNCYDLAGIAQVAACLLLSGGGGEVLLPDWLFQAPNQFISPGMLYGRQDTPLPPQAPGINSPFYDSFNPPAAAYIAPDQHTAPLQQQRTGFNNHAWLEVSTAFDRVVVDLTHALNGLPDAATRDRQQYADAHCDITLLASLVYQIRRAHHQSHAVINNDFSLQYYITPQKQANGYQRVGVYDVNGILNPLYLDSIVMAPPPRSSEVDTMTALAKNPASPPILVGNANLSAPAFQELIFSANPQLEHVSTSTRLAPGVAQRRLRFANAPLRENKTGTLFLTLSIFANHEHALAAFRTHLMEWSRPLPEVLRAPDSHVGSYSLASRNTLSFVRNNHFVILSLEGSSSPEPDHALALEPLAHSVDGYFISSTLPIDSPALRTPSLDFESPLPESVKVGSKVEVKLAEHKSVNFETAQMASSDPNVLLVYGPSTAEGKMVLYAQREGLVTLTVMAARGETLHPGSREWEVRVVD
;
A
#
# COMPACT_ATOMS: atom_id res chain seq x y z
N MET A 1 16.18 16.52 43.55
CA MET A 1 17.03 16.15 42.40
C MET A 1 16.16 16.34 41.19
N THR A 2 16.65 17.05 40.19
CA THR A 2 15.84 17.32 38.99
C THR A 2 16.70 17.05 37.79
N PHE A 3 16.37 15.99 37.05
CA PHE A 3 16.87 15.77 35.71
C PHE A 3 15.76 16.16 34.74
N GLN A 4 16.04 17.11 33.85
CA GLN A 4 15.09 17.61 32.88
C GLN A 4 15.69 17.46 31.48
N ILE A 5 14.92 16.86 30.58
CA ILE A 5 15.27 16.77 29.17
C ILE A 5 14.63 17.96 28.46
N ASN A 6 15.43 18.65 27.64
CA ASN A 6 15.01 19.85 26.94
C ASN A 6 14.87 19.61 25.43
N LEU A 7 15.64 18.68 24.88
CA LEU A 7 15.67 18.40 23.45
C LEU A 7 16.26 17.02 23.19
N ILE A 8 15.68 16.28 22.25
CA ILE A 8 16.29 15.09 21.65
C ILE A 8 16.32 15.29 20.14
N GLN A 9 17.49 15.09 19.55
CA GLN A 9 17.69 15.13 18.11
C GLN A 9 18.26 13.82 17.59
N ALA A 10 17.91 13.42 16.38
CA ALA A 10 18.43 12.22 15.75
C ALA A 10 18.99 12.54 14.36
N LEU A 11 20.02 11.81 13.95
CA LEU A 11 20.53 11.81 12.58
C LEU A 11 20.00 10.56 11.86
N PRO A 12 18.98 10.68 11.00
CA PRO A 12 18.41 9.54 10.28
C PRO A 12 19.43 8.90 9.35
N GLY A 13 19.40 7.56 9.29
CA GLY A 13 20.18 6.79 8.31
C GLY A 13 19.43 6.60 6.98
N PHE A 14 18.10 6.56 7.03
CA PHE A 14 17.23 6.40 5.86
C PHE A 14 16.02 7.32 5.90
N LEU A 15 15.47 7.62 4.72
CA LEU A 15 14.26 8.42 4.60
C LEU A 15 13.07 7.70 5.22
N THR A 16 12.35 8.41 6.10
CA THR A 16 11.17 7.90 6.81
C THR A 16 10.04 8.91 6.70
N LYS A 17 8.94 8.53 6.06
CA LYS A 17 7.72 9.32 6.04
C LYS A 17 6.96 9.13 7.35
N ASN A 18 6.60 10.22 8.00
CA ASN A 18 5.78 10.20 9.21
C ASN A 18 4.28 10.05 8.89
N SER A 19 3.43 9.88 9.91
CA SER A 19 1.98 9.70 9.74
C SER A 19 1.25 10.91 9.17
N ALA A 20 1.81 12.11 9.28
CA ALA A 20 1.30 13.32 8.65
C ALA A 20 1.75 13.48 7.19
N GLY A 21 2.61 12.58 6.73
CA GLY A 21 3.12 12.50 5.38
C GLY A 21 4.37 13.32 5.07
N ASN A 22 5.05 13.83 6.10
CA ASN A 22 6.31 14.54 5.97
C ASN A 22 7.50 13.58 5.91
N THR A 23 8.43 13.83 4.99
CA THR A 23 9.68 13.06 4.84
C THR A 23 10.88 13.98 5.09
N PRO A 24 11.47 13.96 6.30
CA PRO A 24 12.63 14.77 6.59
C PRO A 24 13.89 14.29 5.85
N PRO A 25 14.83 15.19 5.53
CA PRO A 25 16.05 14.85 4.80
C PRO A 25 16.99 13.95 5.60
N VAL A 26 17.71 13.05 4.91
CA VAL A 26 18.78 12.23 5.50
C VAL A 26 19.98 13.11 5.83
N GLY A 27 20.70 12.78 6.91
CA GLY A 27 21.95 13.45 7.27
C GLY A 27 21.80 14.85 7.88
N GLN A 28 20.57 15.28 8.19
CA GLN A 28 20.32 16.47 9.02
C GLN A 28 19.80 16.06 10.39
N ALA A 29 20.21 16.78 11.43
CA ALA A 29 19.69 16.56 12.78
C ALA A 29 18.20 16.94 12.82
N LEU A 30 17.36 15.97 13.13
CA LEU A 30 15.91 16.13 13.28
C LEU A 30 15.58 16.20 14.76
N THR A 31 14.81 17.21 15.17
CA THR A 31 14.19 17.20 16.50
C THR A 31 13.15 16.08 16.55
N VAL A 32 13.44 15.04 17.34
CA VAL A 32 12.54 13.89 17.53
C VAL A 32 11.75 13.99 18.83
N TRP A 33 12.14 14.89 19.72
CA TRP A 33 11.37 15.24 20.91
C TRP A 33 11.81 16.61 21.48
N ASP A 34 10.85 17.37 21.99
CA ASP A 34 11.01 18.58 22.80
C ASP A 34 9.79 18.74 23.74
N PRO A 35 9.86 19.57 24.79
CA PRO A 35 8.74 19.70 25.74
C PRO A 35 7.57 20.55 25.25
N VAL A 36 7.68 21.19 24.07
CA VAL A 36 6.67 22.11 23.54
C VAL A 36 5.67 21.38 22.63
N ASN A 37 6.12 20.35 21.92
CA ASN A 37 5.33 19.63 20.93
C ASN A 37 4.72 18.34 21.48
N ASN A 38 3.50 18.00 21.05
CA ASN A 38 2.95 16.66 21.26
C ASN A 38 3.48 15.74 20.16
N TYR A 39 4.28 14.76 20.57
CA TYR A 39 4.83 13.77 19.66
C TYR A 39 3.95 12.54 19.51
N ASP A 40 2.84 12.41 20.22
CA ASP A 40 1.93 11.28 20.05
C ASP A 40 0.97 11.50 18.86
N ASP A 41 0.95 10.53 17.94
CA ASP A 41 -0.02 10.46 16.84
C ASP A 41 -1.12 9.42 17.07
N GLY A 42 -1.21 8.87 18.28
CA GLY A 42 -2.16 7.84 18.70
C GLY A 42 -1.64 6.41 18.53
N THR A 43 -0.58 6.20 17.75
CA THR A 43 0.00 4.85 17.52
C THR A 43 1.53 4.80 17.61
N GLY A 44 2.21 5.95 17.64
CA GLY A 44 3.65 6.08 17.81
C GLY A 44 4.08 7.53 17.97
N SER A 45 5.16 7.92 17.28
CA SER A 45 5.67 9.29 17.27
C SER A 45 5.29 10.04 15.98
N THR A 46 5.05 11.35 16.05
CA THR A 46 4.93 12.24 14.90
C THR A 46 6.27 12.51 14.20
N THR A 47 7.40 12.18 14.82
CA THR A 47 8.76 12.34 14.28
C THR A 47 9.57 11.04 14.34
N PRO A 48 9.13 9.99 13.63
CA PRO A 48 9.83 8.71 13.61
C PRO A 48 11.16 8.83 12.85
N VAL A 49 12.14 8.00 13.23
CA VAL A 49 13.45 7.97 12.58
C VAL A 49 13.89 6.55 12.29
N THR A 50 14.39 6.31 11.08
CA THR A 50 15.00 5.04 10.69
C THR A 50 16.52 5.16 10.61
N PHE A 51 17.22 4.35 11.38
CA PHE A 51 18.67 4.18 11.38
C PHE A 51 19.09 2.98 10.51
N ALA A 52 20.36 2.99 10.11
CA ALA A 52 20.96 1.81 9.48
C ALA A 52 21.40 0.79 10.54
N ILE A 53 21.12 -0.48 10.30
CA ILE A 53 21.73 -1.58 11.05
C ILE A 53 23.19 -1.67 10.60
N PRO A 54 24.16 -1.53 11.52
CA PRO A 54 25.58 -1.61 11.17
C PRO A 54 25.94 -2.94 10.49
N SER A 55 26.89 -2.90 9.56
CA SER A 55 27.46 -4.11 8.98
C SER A 55 28.31 -4.86 10.01
N GLY A 56 28.32 -6.19 9.91
CA GLY A 56 29.02 -7.08 10.86
C GLY A 56 28.10 -7.73 11.89
N GLN A 57 28.70 -8.26 12.97
CA GLN A 57 28.01 -8.94 14.07
C GLN A 57 28.08 -8.16 15.41
N PRO A 58 27.85 -6.83 15.46
CA PRO A 58 27.85 -6.14 16.74
C PRO A 58 26.58 -6.48 17.53
N THR A 59 26.75 -6.77 18.83
CA THR A 59 25.66 -6.95 19.81
C THR A 59 25.11 -5.62 20.33
N THR A 60 25.75 -4.50 19.97
CA THR A 60 25.36 -3.15 20.36
C THR A 60 25.55 -2.20 19.17
N TYR A 61 24.59 -1.32 18.92
CA TYR A 61 24.63 -0.33 17.85
C TYR A 61 24.85 1.06 18.41
N THR A 62 25.71 1.85 17.77
CA THR A 62 25.79 3.29 18.02
C THR A 62 24.63 3.99 17.31
N VAL A 63 23.82 4.70 18.08
CA VAL A 63 22.70 5.51 17.60
C VAL A 63 23.14 6.97 17.62
N GLN A 64 23.05 7.63 16.47
CA GLN A 64 23.29 9.06 16.34
C GLN A 64 22.08 9.83 16.86
N LEU A 65 21.91 9.79 18.19
CA LEU A 65 20.86 10.43 18.95
C LEU A 65 21.52 11.37 19.95
N ALA A 66 21.21 12.66 19.88
CA ALA A 66 21.71 13.68 20.79
C ALA A 66 20.62 14.05 21.81
N LEU A 67 20.99 14.15 23.08
CA LEU A 67 20.12 14.59 24.18
C LEU A 67 20.72 15.84 24.80
N GLN A 68 19.89 16.86 24.96
CA GLN A 68 20.22 18.08 25.71
C GLN A 68 19.28 18.20 26.90
N GLY A 69 19.83 18.46 28.08
CA GLY A 69 19.06 18.57 29.31
C GLY A 69 19.80 19.33 30.40
N THR A 70 19.25 19.30 31.60
CA THR A 70 19.89 19.82 32.80
C THR A 70 19.71 18.87 33.98
N CYS A 71 20.70 18.79 34.86
CA CYS A 71 20.64 17.97 36.06
C CYS A 71 21.19 18.73 37.28
N THR A 72 20.51 18.64 38.42
CA THR A 72 21.05 19.05 39.72
C THR A 72 21.52 17.82 40.50
N PHE A 73 22.83 17.60 40.53
CA PHE A 73 23.47 16.51 41.27
C PHE A 73 23.53 16.81 42.78
N PRO A 74 23.24 15.84 43.66
CA PRO A 74 23.48 15.98 45.09
C PRO A 74 24.96 16.19 45.42
N GLN A 75 25.25 16.96 46.48
CA GLN A 75 26.63 17.30 46.85
C GLN A 75 27.52 16.09 47.17
N ASN A 76 26.93 14.97 47.57
CA ASN A 76 27.63 13.74 47.91
C ASN A 76 27.88 12.82 46.70
N TYR A 77 27.40 13.16 45.50
CA TYR A 77 27.60 12.33 44.31
C TYR A 77 28.99 12.59 43.74
N VAL A 78 29.76 11.52 43.55
CA VAL A 78 31.12 11.55 43.01
C VAL A 78 31.31 10.38 42.04
N GLY A 79 32.25 10.52 41.11
CA GLY A 79 32.62 9.46 40.17
C GLY A 79 32.01 9.65 38.79
N GLN A 80 31.55 8.56 38.20
CA GLN A 80 31.09 8.48 36.82
C GLN A 80 29.58 8.27 36.75
N TYR A 81 28.96 8.80 35.69
CA TYR A 81 27.55 8.59 35.42
C TYR A 81 27.28 8.20 33.97
N VAL A 82 26.15 7.53 33.75
CA VAL A 82 25.57 7.25 32.43
C VAL A 82 24.10 7.68 32.42
N ILE A 83 23.60 8.03 31.24
CA ILE A 83 22.19 8.32 31.02
C ILE A 83 21.57 7.11 30.34
N VAL A 84 20.50 6.60 30.94
CA VAL A 84 19.80 5.40 30.50
C VAL A 84 18.38 5.75 30.09
N GLY A 85 18.00 5.32 28.89
CA GLY A 85 16.63 5.37 28.38
C GLY A 85 16.04 3.97 28.35
N SER A 86 14.83 3.83 28.89
CA SER A 86 14.16 2.54 29.12
C SER A 86 12.75 2.56 28.55
N LEU A 87 12.28 1.41 28.06
CA LEU A 87 10.88 1.26 27.65
C LEU A 87 10.17 0.22 28.52
N PRO A 88 8.92 0.46 28.94
CA PRO A 88 8.12 -0.53 29.65
C PRO A 88 8.03 -1.85 28.86
N GLY A 89 8.30 -2.97 29.52
CA GLY A 89 8.29 -4.32 28.92
C GLY A 89 9.51 -4.67 28.06
N VAL A 90 10.39 -3.72 27.77
CA VAL A 90 11.65 -3.95 27.04
C VAL A 90 12.86 -3.81 27.97
N GLY A 91 12.84 -2.82 28.87
CA GLY A 91 13.96 -2.47 29.74
C GLY A 91 14.89 -1.42 29.10
N ASP A 92 16.13 -1.39 29.58
CA ASP A 92 17.14 -0.42 29.15
C ASP A 92 17.56 -0.69 27.70
N PHE A 93 17.40 0.30 26.83
CA PHE A 93 17.74 0.16 25.41
C PHE A 93 18.55 1.32 24.84
N LEU A 94 18.73 2.41 25.59
CA LEU A 94 19.61 3.51 25.23
C LEU A 94 20.57 3.78 26.39
N ASN A 95 21.87 3.67 26.14
CA ASN A 95 22.90 3.96 27.13
C ASN A 95 23.89 4.97 26.57
N SER A 96 24.04 6.10 27.25
CA SER A 96 25.03 7.11 26.86
C SER A 96 26.47 6.60 27.12
N PRO A 97 27.49 7.25 26.55
CA PRO A 97 28.84 7.15 27.06
C PRO A 97 28.92 7.53 28.55
N THR A 98 30.02 7.16 29.19
CA THR A 98 30.29 7.51 30.59
C THR A 98 30.81 8.95 30.69
N PHE A 99 30.22 9.71 31.61
CA PHE A 99 30.60 11.09 31.93
C PHE A 99 31.11 11.20 33.37
N GLN A 100 31.83 12.27 33.67
CA GLN A 100 32.24 12.59 35.04
C GLN A 100 31.18 13.43 35.73
N VAL A 101 30.83 13.09 36.98
CA VAL A 101 29.95 13.92 37.80
C VAL A 101 30.59 15.29 37.97
N PRO A 102 29.90 16.39 37.61
CA PRO A 102 30.43 17.74 37.75
C PRO A 102 30.67 18.07 39.24
N PRO A 103 31.57 19.01 39.56
CA PRO A 103 31.76 19.49 40.92
C PRO A 103 30.43 19.95 41.54
N PRO A 104 30.22 19.77 42.86
CA PRO A 104 28.99 20.18 43.53
C PRO A 104 28.61 21.64 43.21
N SER A 105 27.40 21.83 42.68
CA SER A 105 26.87 23.13 42.29
C SER A 105 25.41 23.25 42.72
N THR A 106 25.00 24.45 43.12
CA THR A 106 23.60 24.77 43.40
C THR A 106 22.79 25.05 42.14
N SER A 107 23.46 25.28 41.01
CA SER A 107 22.82 25.54 39.73
C SER A 107 22.70 24.26 38.90
N PRO A 108 21.60 24.07 38.13
CA PRO A 108 21.48 22.94 37.20
C PRO A 108 22.67 22.89 36.23
N THR A 109 23.31 21.72 36.14
CA THR A 109 24.42 21.49 35.21
C THR A 109 23.86 21.10 33.84
N PRO A 110 24.32 21.72 32.74
CA PRO A 110 23.97 21.28 31.39
C PRO A 110 24.41 19.85 31.12
N ILE A 111 23.53 19.06 30.54
CA ILE A 111 23.76 17.69 30.09
C ILE A 111 23.72 17.68 28.58
N LEU A 112 24.81 17.22 27.94
CA LEU A 112 24.95 17.11 26.50
C LEU A 112 25.46 15.72 26.15
N VAL A 113 24.60 14.92 25.52
CA VAL A 113 24.95 13.61 24.97
C VAL A 113 24.84 13.71 23.45
N SER A 114 25.85 13.23 22.72
CA SER A 114 25.87 13.28 21.25
C SER A 114 25.49 11.96 20.57
N SER A 115 25.55 10.86 21.31
CA SER A 115 25.21 9.53 20.81
C SER A 115 24.81 8.60 21.95
N PHE A 116 24.05 7.57 21.62
CA PHE A 116 23.70 6.49 22.53
C PHE A 116 24.15 5.15 21.96
N SER A 117 24.24 4.16 22.82
CA SER A 117 24.40 2.76 22.44
C SER A 117 23.08 2.03 22.69
N THR A 118 22.66 1.17 21.76
CA THR A 118 21.46 0.35 21.89
C THR A 118 21.81 -1.13 21.71
N PRO A 119 21.35 -2.04 22.58
CA PRO A 119 21.59 -3.46 22.39
C PRO A 119 20.84 -3.95 21.13
N ALA A 120 21.45 -4.89 20.41
CA ALA A 120 20.73 -5.65 19.42
C ALA A 120 19.56 -6.37 20.11
N PRO A 121 18.36 -6.44 19.49
CA PRO A 121 17.22 -7.16 20.06
C PRO A 121 17.51 -8.67 20.20
N THR A 122 18.53 -9.17 19.52
CA THR A 122 19.03 -10.54 19.59
C THR A 122 20.30 -10.60 20.43
N ALA A 123 20.27 -11.31 21.56
CA ALA A 123 21.35 -11.29 22.57
C ALA A 123 22.72 -11.80 22.09
N ALA A 124 22.78 -12.60 21.00
CA ALA A 124 23.98 -13.34 20.61
C ALA A 124 24.58 -12.95 19.24
N PHE A 125 23.89 -12.13 18.44
CA PHE A 125 24.31 -11.81 17.07
C PHE A 125 23.63 -10.51 16.60
N ALA A 126 24.12 -9.92 15.52
CA ALA A 126 23.47 -8.75 14.93
C ALA A 126 22.12 -9.15 14.34
N CYS A 127 21.07 -8.40 14.67
CA CYS A 127 19.73 -8.66 14.17
C CYS A 127 19.73 -8.63 12.63
N PRO A 128 19.37 -9.75 11.95
CA PRO A 128 19.33 -9.83 10.50
C PRO A 128 18.04 -9.24 9.91
N VAL A 129 17.00 -9.06 10.72
CA VAL A 129 15.73 -8.43 10.32
C VAL A 129 15.69 -6.96 10.76
N PRO A 130 14.90 -6.12 10.07
CA PRO A 130 14.57 -4.81 10.60
C PRO A 130 13.75 -4.92 11.90
N PHE A 131 13.78 -3.88 12.72
CA PHE A 131 13.04 -3.83 13.99
C PHE A 131 12.76 -2.38 14.40
N ARG A 132 11.87 -2.19 15.39
CA ARG A 132 11.53 -0.85 15.90
C ARG A 132 11.38 -0.81 17.43
N TYR A 133 11.77 0.30 18.03
CA TYR A 133 11.48 0.66 19.42
C TYR A 133 10.53 1.86 19.40
N CYS A 134 9.39 1.75 20.07
CA CYS A 134 8.36 2.80 20.09
C CYS A 134 7.69 2.85 21.45
N GLY A 135 7.54 4.04 22.02
CA GLY A 135 6.84 4.25 23.27
C GLY A 135 7.35 5.45 24.06
N ASP A 136 6.87 5.57 25.29
CA ASP A 136 7.28 6.60 26.24
C ASP A 136 8.53 6.13 26.97
N VAL A 137 9.66 6.78 26.66
CA VAL A 137 10.98 6.43 27.18
C VAL A 137 11.15 7.07 28.55
N GLU A 138 11.34 6.22 29.55
CA GLU A 138 11.71 6.62 30.90
C GLU A 138 13.23 6.85 30.97
N TRP A 139 13.63 8.00 31.51
CA TRP A 139 15.03 8.39 31.56
C TRP A 139 15.55 8.46 32.99
N ARG A 140 16.78 8.00 33.19
CA ARG A 140 17.50 8.14 34.46
C ARG A 140 18.98 8.38 34.25
N ILE A 141 19.60 9.01 35.25
CA ILE A 141 21.05 9.11 35.38
C ILE A 141 21.48 8.11 36.45
N GLU A 142 22.25 7.11 36.03
CA GLU A 142 22.87 6.15 36.94
C GLU A 142 24.25 6.64 37.33
N VAL A 143 24.52 6.69 38.64
CA VAL A 143 25.83 7.06 39.19
C VAL A 143 26.33 5.90 40.03
N THR A 144 27.55 5.43 39.74
CA THR A 144 28.08 4.20 40.36
C THR A 144 28.01 4.24 41.89
N GLY A 145 27.24 3.31 42.48
CA GLY A 145 27.08 3.19 43.93
C GLY A 145 26.21 4.25 44.60
N GLN A 146 25.46 5.04 43.81
CA GLN A 146 24.50 6.04 44.30
C GLN A 146 23.08 5.70 43.82
N GLN A 147 22.09 6.44 44.32
CA GLN A 147 20.70 6.32 43.85
C GLN A 147 20.53 7.01 42.48
N ASP A 148 19.74 6.41 41.60
CA ASP A 148 19.46 6.97 40.28
C ASP A 148 18.68 8.28 40.36
N ILE A 149 18.97 9.19 39.43
CA ILE A 149 18.23 10.45 39.25
C ILE A 149 17.30 10.30 38.06
N HIS A 150 16.00 10.13 38.33
CA HIS A 150 14.98 10.03 37.28
C HIS A 150 14.67 11.40 36.66
N ALA A 151 14.36 11.39 35.37
CA ALA A 151 13.88 12.57 34.66
C ALA A 151 12.48 12.99 35.18
N SER A 152 12.15 14.27 35.00
CA SER A 152 10.84 14.82 35.40
C SER A 152 9.66 14.36 34.54
N GLY A 153 9.91 13.68 33.43
CA GLY A 153 8.89 13.16 32.52
C GLY A 153 9.50 12.27 31.44
N ASP A 154 8.62 11.52 30.78
CA ASP A 154 8.99 10.58 29.73
C ASP A 154 9.02 11.25 28.36
N THR A 155 9.71 10.63 27.40
CA THR A 155 9.77 11.13 26.02
C THR A 155 9.22 10.11 25.05
N ARG A 156 8.17 10.47 24.29
CA ARG A 156 7.62 9.63 23.22
C ARG A 156 8.60 9.54 22.04
N LEU A 157 9.23 8.39 21.84
CA LEU A 157 10.15 8.15 20.72
C LEU A 157 9.66 7.01 19.82
N GLU A 158 10.00 7.08 18.53
CA GLU A 158 9.83 5.98 17.60
C GLU A 158 11.06 5.83 16.71
N LEU A 159 11.87 4.84 17.03
CA LEU A 159 13.16 4.57 16.44
C LEU A 159 13.08 3.25 15.68
N SER A 160 13.46 3.22 14.41
CA SER A 160 13.46 2.03 13.57
C SER A 160 14.86 1.74 13.05
N TRP A 161 15.14 0.48 12.74
CA TRP A 161 16.41 0.04 12.20
C TRP A 161 16.18 -0.82 10.96
N ALA A 162 16.78 -0.42 9.84
CA ALA A 162 16.71 -1.14 8.57
C ALA A 162 18.11 -1.48 8.06
N LYS A 163 18.23 -2.51 7.21
CA LYS A 163 19.54 -2.92 6.63
C LYS A 163 19.99 -2.04 5.46
N ALA A 164 19.03 -1.48 4.72
CA ALA A 164 19.26 -0.67 3.53
C ALA A 164 18.14 0.38 3.38
N SER A 165 18.30 1.30 2.43
CA SER A 165 17.22 2.19 1.98
C SER A 165 16.06 1.39 1.43
N ALA A 166 14.84 1.91 1.54
CA ALA A 166 13.68 1.27 0.91
C ALA A 166 13.93 1.12 -0.61
N THR A 167 13.34 0.10 -1.23
CA THR A 167 13.61 -0.19 -2.62
C THR A 167 13.07 0.90 -3.55
N VAL A 168 13.82 1.12 -4.63
CA VAL A 168 13.42 1.91 -5.79
C VAL A 168 13.48 0.96 -6.98
N GLY A 169 12.40 0.83 -7.75
CA GLY A 169 12.34 -0.14 -8.84
C GLY A 169 11.36 0.27 -9.92
N THR A 170 11.58 -0.18 -11.15
CA THR A 170 10.62 0.11 -12.23
C THR A 170 9.31 -0.62 -11.96
N LEU A 171 8.20 0.11 -12.06
CA LEU A 171 6.82 -0.42 -11.96
C LEU A 171 6.45 -1.31 -13.15
N TRP A 172 7.18 -1.16 -14.26
CA TRP A 172 7.02 -1.90 -15.51
C TRP A 172 8.33 -2.58 -15.89
N VAL A 173 8.29 -3.85 -16.31
CA VAL A 173 9.51 -4.58 -16.67
C VAL A 173 9.41 -5.19 -18.05
N GLN A 174 10.15 -4.64 -19.01
CA GLN A 174 10.13 -4.96 -20.44
C GLN A 174 10.63 -6.37 -20.81
N SER A 175 11.03 -7.21 -19.83
CA SER A 175 11.61 -8.53 -20.09
C SER A 175 11.24 -9.53 -19.00
N SER A 176 10.98 -10.79 -19.40
CA SER A 176 10.76 -11.92 -18.49
C SER A 176 12.01 -12.35 -17.70
N ILE A 177 13.18 -11.77 -18.01
CA ILE A 177 14.47 -12.12 -17.38
C ILE A 177 14.79 -11.21 -16.20
N LEU A 178 14.32 -9.97 -16.23
CA LEU A 178 14.58 -9.02 -15.15
C LEU A 178 13.62 -9.32 -14.00
N ARG A 179 14.19 -9.70 -12.86
CA ARG A 179 13.46 -9.70 -11.60
C ARG A 179 13.17 -8.28 -11.21
N THR A 180 12.14 -8.19 -10.41
CA THR A 180 11.43 -6.98 -10.26
C THR A 180 11.36 -6.76 -8.74
N SER A 181 11.77 -5.60 -8.20
CA SER A 181 11.60 -5.17 -6.79
C SER A 181 10.46 -4.17 -6.52
N LEU A 182 9.69 -4.30 -5.45
CA LEU A 182 8.60 -3.34 -5.13
C LEU A 182 9.13 -1.90 -5.10
N ASP A 183 8.34 -0.92 -5.54
CA ASP A 183 8.74 0.48 -5.49
C ASP A 183 8.15 1.18 -4.27
N PHE A 184 9.00 1.51 -3.29
CA PHE A 184 8.67 2.36 -2.14
C PHE A 184 9.10 3.81 -2.38
N ASN A 185 9.59 4.15 -3.57
CA ASN A 185 10.21 5.43 -3.87
C ASN A 185 11.35 5.76 -2.88
N GLY A 186 12.13 4.77 -2.45
CA GLY A 186 13.27 5.01 -1.56
C GLY A 186 12.92 5.47 -0.14
N ILE A 187 11.65 5.51 0.23
CA ILE A 187 11.16 6.08 1.50
C ILE A 187 10.39 5.03 2.28
N TYR A 188 10.73 4.85 3.56
CA TYR A 188 9.95 4.01 4.46
C TYR A 188 8.73 4.76 4.99
N ASP A 189 7.53 4.21 4.83
CA ASP A 189 6.33 4.74 5.50
C ASP A 189 6.25 4.19 6.92
N ILE A 190 6.21 5.08 7.94
CA ILE A 190 6.15 4.66 9.34
C ILE A 190 4.94 3.76 9.60
N ARG A 191 3.83 3.95 8.90
CA ARG A 191 2.61 3.16 9.09
C ARG A 191 2.86 1.69 8.67
N LEU A 192 3.67 1.46 7.63
CA LEU A 192 4.13 0.12 7.26
C LEU A 192 5.14 -0.44 8.25
N LEU A 193 6.08 0.39 8.72
CA LEU A 193 7.08 -0.04 9.71
C LEU A 193 6.40 -0.50 11.00
N ARG A 194 5.38 0.22 11.47
CA ARG A 194 4.60 -0.13 12.67
C ARG A 194 4.01 -1.53 12.59
N TRP A 195 3.65 -1.94 11.38
CA TRP A 195 3.08 -3.25 11.12
C TRP A 195 4.11 -4.33 10.89
N PHE A 196 5.13 -4.09 10.08
CA PHE A 196 6.01 -5.14 9.63
C PHE A 196 7.37 -5.17 10.32
N PHE A 197 7.76 -4.11 11.04
CA PHE A 197 8.98 -4.15 11.85
C PHE A 197 8.64 -4.72 13.23
N PRO A 198 9.17 -5.90 13.59
CA PRO A 198 8.95 -6.51 14.89
C PRO A 198 9.46 -5.64 16.04
N ALA A 199 8.76 -5.74 17.16
CA ALA A 199 9.21 -5.18 18.42
C ALA A 199 10.29 -6.08 19.07
N PRO A 200 11.20 -5.53 19.89
CA PRO A 200 12.26 -6.29 20.58
C PRO A 200 11.75 -7.52 21.34
N ALA A 201 10.58 -7.42 21.98
CA ALA A 201 9.98 -8.52 22.73
C ALA A 201 9.68 -9.76 21.86
N GLU A 202 9.48 -9.61 20.55
CA GLU A 202 9.21 -10.70 19.62
C GLU A 202 10.46 -11.59 19.36
N PHE A 203 11.65 -11.11 19.74
CA PHE A 203 12.92 -11.81 19.54
C PHE A 203 13.34 -12.72 20.69
N ALA A 204 12.70 -12.61 21.87
CA ALA A 204 13.16 -13.22 23.11
C ALA A 204 13.39 -14.75 23.05
N ASN A 205 12.72 -15.44 22.12
CA ASN A 205 12.79 -16.90 21.97
C ASN A 205 13.55 -17.38 20.72
N GLN A 206 14.20 -16.50 19.96
CA GLN A 206 14.83 -16.86 18.69
C GLN A 206 16.27 -17.36 18.87
N GLN A 207 16.41 -18.66 19.10
CA GLN A 207 17.70 -19.37 19.07
C GLN A 207 17.97 -19.86 17.63
N HIS A 208 19.14 -19.58 17.03
CA HIS A 208 19.51 -19.93 15.63
C HIS A 208 18.81 -19.13 14.52
N PHE A 209 18.87 -17.80 14.63
CA PHE A 209 18.17 -16.87 13.73
C PHE A 209 18.98 -16.47 12.48
N ASP A 210 20.23 -16.90 12.34
CA ASP A 210 21.11 -16.46 11.24
C ASP A 210 20.66 -16.92 9.84
N THR A 211 20.09 -18.11 9.74
CA THR A 211 19.68 -18.75 8.48
C THR A 211 18.17 -18.89 8.32
N THR A 212 17.43 -18.88 9.43
CA THR A 212 15.98 -19.11 9.47
C THR A 212 15.15 -17.81 9.51
N TYR A 213 15.80 -16.66 9.71
CA TYR A 213 15.09 -15.38 9.85
C TYR A 213 14.18 -15.00 8.68
N PRO A 214 14.47 -15.31 7.39
CA PRO A 214 13.59 -14.88 6.32
C PRO A 214 12.22 -15.57 6.44
N LEU A 215 12.24 -16.87 6.74
CA LEU A 215 11.02 -17.65 6.94
C LEU A 215 10.28 -17.21 8.20
N TRP A 216 10.98 -17.02 9.32
CA TRP A 216 10.40 -16.49 10.55
C TRP A 216 9.71 -15.14 10.31
N TYR A 217 10.37 -14.23 9.59
CA TYR A 217 9.87 -12.89 9.31
C TYR A 217 8.58 -12.95 8.48
N MET A 218 8.54 -13.82 7.48
CA MET A 218 7.35 -14.01 6.67
C MET A 218 6.21 -14.63 7.48
N GLN A 219 6.49 -15.64 8.30
CA GLN A 219 5.50 -16.26 9.20
C GLN A 219 4.92 -15.28 10.20
N ARG A 220 5.77 -14.43 10.78
CA ARG A 220 5.36 -13.35 11.68
C ARG A 220 4.49 -12.33 10.96
N SER A 221 4.87 -11.92 9.74
CA SER A 221 4.10 -10.98 8.92
C SER A 221 2.73 -11.54 8.55
N VAL A 222 2.67 -12.81 8.13
CA VAL A 222 1.43 -13.51 7.83
C VAL A 222 0.52 -13.57 9.05
N THR A 223 1.07 -13.90 10.22
CA THR A 223 0.32 -13.94 11.48
C THR A 223 -0.22 -12.55 11.85
N ALA A 224 0.60 -11.50 11.72
CA ALA A 224 0.19 -10.14 12.01
C ALA A 224 -0.97 -9.69 11.11
N ILE A 225 -0.91 -9.98 9.81
CA ILE A 225 -1.99 -9.65 8.86
C ILE A 225 -3.24 -10.46 9.20
N TRP A 226 -3.12 -11.77 9.38
CA TRP A 226 -4.25 -12.66 9.65
C TRP A 226 -5.00 -12.27 10.94
N THR A 227 -4.26 -12.00 12.01
CA THR A 227 -4.83 -11.60 13.31
C THR A 227 -5.40 -10.18 13.29
N TRP A 228 -4.91 -9.31 12.40
CA TRP A 228 -5.50 -7.99 12.21
C TRP A 228 -6.93 -8.06 11.66
N GLY A 229 -7.20 -9.00 10.75
CA GLY A 229 -8.57 -9.29 10.29
C GLY A 229 -9.38 -10.15 11.26
N ASN A 230 -8.73 -10.86 12.18
CA ASN A 230 -9.33 -11.98 12.91
C ASN A 230 -8.94 -12.03 14.40
N PRO A 231 -9.88 -11.87 15.37
CA PRO A 231 -11.33 -11.78 15.21
C PRO A 231 -11.81 -10.41 14.69
N HIS A 232 -12.91 -10.43 13.93
CA HIS A 232 -13.41 -9.34 13.08
C HIS A 232 -14.14 -8.19 13.82
N THR A 233 -14.04 -8.10 15.15
CA THR A 233 -15.01 -7.38 15.99
C THR A 233 -15.00 -5.85 15.88
N ASN A 234 -14.02 -5.24 15.17
CA ASN A 234 -13.76 -3.80 15.23
C ASN A 234 -13.72 -3.11 13.85
N GLY A 235 -14.51 -3.59 12.87
CA GLY A 235 -14.57 -2.95 11.53
C GLY A 235 -13.30 -3.14 10.69
N ARG A 236 -12.56 -4.24 10.93
CA ARG A 236 -11.38 -4.63 10.16
C ARG A 236 -11.80 -5.26 8.82
N PRO A 237 -10.97 -5.16 7.76
CA PRO A 237 -11.31 -5.74 6.47
C PRO A 237 -11.55 -7.25 6.54
N GLN A 238 -12.44 -7.76 5.70
CA GLN A 238 -12.78 -9.18 5.59
C GLN A 238 -12.70 -9.64 4.13
N TYR A 239 -12.63 -10.96 3.92
CA TYR A 239 -12.76 -11.50 2.57
C TYR A 239 -14.11 -11.15 1.93
N ASP A 240 -14.09 -10.68 0.69
CA ASP A 240 -15.26 -10.39 -0.14
C ASP A 240 -15.86 -11.70 -0.67
N THR A 241 -16.82 -12.21 0.09
CA THR A 241 -17.60 -13.42 -0.18
C THR A 241 -18.75 -13.17 -1.16
N THR A 242 -18.88 -11.95 -1.69
CA THR A 242 -20.04 -11.53 -2.50
C THR A 242 -19.65 -11.32 -3.96
N GLN A 243 -18.66 -10.47 -4.22
CA GLN A 243 -18.28 -10.05 -5.57
C GLN A 243 -16.88 -10.51 -5.96
N GLY A 244 -16.00 -10.72 -4.98
CA GLY A 244 -14.59 -10.97 -5.20
C GLY A 244 -13.87 -9.78 -5.84
N LYS A 245 -14.32 -8.55 -5.60
CA LYS A 245 -13.67 -7.34 -6.13
C LYS A 245 -12.47 -6.97 -5.24
N ALA A 246 -11.37 -6.53 -5.84
CA ALA A 246 -10.27 -5.92 -5.10
C ALA A 246 -10.60 -4.45 -4.78
N TYR A 247 -10.26 -4.01 -3.57
CA TYR A 247 -10.57 -2.66 -3.12
C TYR A 247 -9.33 -1.77 -2.97
N TYR A 248 -8.13 -2.37 -2.94
CA TYR A 248 -6.89 -1.66 -2.67
C TYR A 248 -6.00 -1.52 -3.92
N GLY A 249 -6.59 -1.61 -5.12
CA GLY A 249 -5.97 -1.34 -6.42
C GLY A 249 -5.20 -2.51 -7.04
N MET A 250 -5.47 -3.72 -6.54
CA MET A 250 -4.81 -4.96 -6.97
C MET A 250 -5.65 -5.72 -8.00
N GLY A 251 -4.99 -6.34 -8.98
CA GLY A 251 -5.64 -7.20 -9.97
C GLY A 251 -4.91 -8.53 -10.17
N SER A 252 -5.36 -9.31 -11.15
CA SER A 252 -4.81 -10.63 -11.46
C SER A 252 -3.29 -10.66 -11.66
N CYS A 253 -2.71 -9.56 -12.17
CA CYS A 253 -1.30 -9.46 -12.51
C CYS A 253 -0.56 -8.50 -11.55
N GLY A 254 -1.02 -8.39 -10.31
CA GLY A 254 -0.57 -7.36 -9.39
C GLY A 254 -1.22 -6.02 -9.74
N GLY A 255 -0.48 -4.94 -9.61
CA GLY A 255 -0.96 -3.62 -9.97
C GLY A 255 -0.53 -2.59 -8.96
N SER A 256 -1.48 -2.02 -8.27
CA SER A 256 -1.20 -0.81 -7.56
C SER A 256 -1.76 -0.95 -6.15
N PHE A 257 -0.93 -1.08 -5.11
CA PHE A 257 -1.42 -1.23 -3.74
C PHE A 257 -1.53 0.12 -3.00
N ASN A 258 -2.76 0.46 -2.59
CA ASN A 258 -3.04 1.66 -1.79
C ASN A 258 -2.89 1.38 -0.28
N VAL A 259 -1.70 1.63 0.25
CA VAL A 259 -1.36 1.36 1.65
C VAL A 259 -2.18 2.21 2.62
N GLU A 260 -2.44 3.48 2.29
CA GLU A 260 -3.18 4.38 3.18
C GLU A 260 -4.61 3.88 3.42
N ASP A 261 -5.33 3.54 2.35
CA ASP A 261 -6.69 2.99 2.47
C ASP A 261 -6.69 1.72 3.31
N TRP A 262 -5.68 0.86 3.13
CA TRP A 262 -5.60 -0.41 3.85
C TRP A 262 -5.37 -0.18 5.34
N ILE A 263 -4.39 0.65 5.70
CA ILE A 263 -4.06 0.95 7.09
C ILE A 263 -5.21 1.68 7.80
N THR A 264 -5.89 2.60 7.10
CA THR A 264 -7.07 3.31 7.61
C THR A 264 -8.34 2.46 7.57
N ALA A 265 -8.26 1.23 7.04
CA ALA A 265 -9.40 0.36 6.80
C ALA A 265 -10.55 1.09 6.09
N ALA A 266 -10.21 1.88 5.06
CA ALA A 266 -11.17 2.65 4.28
C ALA A 266 -12.26 1.75 3.67
N HIS A 267 -11.90 0.52 3.31
CA HIS A 267 -12.80 -0.51 2.80
C HIS A 267 -12.98 -1.64 3.82
N PRO A 268 -14.22 -2.15 4.00
CA PRO A 268 -14.49 -3.27 4.90
C PRO A 268 -14.22 -4.64 4.26
N LEU A 269 -13.94 -4.69 2.95
CA LEU A 269 -13.79 -5.91 2.17
C LEU A 269 -12.49 -5.91 1.36
N LEU A 270 -11.96 -7.11 1.08
CA LEU A 270 -10.80 -7.36 0.25
C LEU A 270 -10.88 -8.73 -0.44
N ASN A 271 -10.06 -8.97 -1.47
CA ASN A 271 -9.99 -10.28 -2.12
C ASN A 271 -8.56 -10.89 -2.07
N CYS A 272 -8.34 -11.99 -2.79
CA CYS A 272 -7.04 -12.67 -2.85
C CYS A 272 -5.94 -11.81 -3.47
N TYR A 273 -6.26 -10.89 -4.39
CA TYR A 273 -5.29 -9.98 -4.99
C TYR A 273 -4.80 -8.95 -3.96
N ASP A 274 -5.71 -8.35 -3.20
CA ASP A 274 -5.34 -7.42 -2.13
C ASP A 274 -4.42 -8.10 -1.10
N LEU A 275 -4.77 -9.32 -0.69
CA LEU A 275 -3.99 -10.12 0.27
C LEU A 275 -2.61 -10.52 -0.26
N ALA A 276 -2.51 -10.94 -1.53
CA ALA A 276 -1.22 -11.20 -2.16
C ALA A 276 -0.37 -9.91 -2.25
N GLY A 277 -1.00 -8.76 -2.54
CA GLY A 277 -0.34 -7.46 -2.54
C GLY A 277 0.26 -7.13 -1.17
N ILE A 278 -0.53 -7.26 -0.11
CA ILE A 278 -0.12 -7.02 1.27
C ILE A 278 1.08 -7.91 1.66
N ALA A 279 1.01 -9.21 1.33
CA ALA A 279 2.11 -10.13 1.61
C ALA A 279 3.40 -9.72 0.87
N GLN A 280 3.28 -9.12 -0.31
CA GLN A 280 4.44 -8.72 -1.12
C GLN A 280 5.08 -7.49 -0.52
N VAL A 281 4.26 -6.53 -0.06
CA VAL A 281 4.74 -5.40 0.72
C VAL A 281 5.56 -5.85 1.92
N ALA A 282 5.07 -6.85 2.67
CA ALA A 282 5.81 -7.41 3.80
C ALA A 282 7.15 -8.01 3.35
N ALA A 283 7.14 -8.90 2.35
CA ALA A 283 8.36 -9.59 1.88
C ALA A 283 9.44 -8.60 1.39
N CYS A 284 9.04 -7.56 0.66
CA CYS A 284 9.95 -6.56 0.09
C CYS A 284 10.52 -5.56 1.13
N LEU A 285 9.99 -5.51 2.36
CA LEU A 285 10.61 -4.73 3.44
C LEU A 285 11.82 -5.43 4.07
N LEU A 286 11.99 -6.75 3.83
CA LEU A 286 13.16 -7.49 4.30
C LEU A 286 14.31 -7.39 3.29
N LEU A 287 15.18 -6.41 3.51
CA LEU A 287 16.33 -6.14 2.64
C LEU A 287 17.65 -6.63 3.25
N SER A 288 18.57 -7.04 2.37
CA SER A 288 19.96 -7.30 2.72
C SER A 288 20.71 -5.98 2.92
N GLY A 289 21.91 -6.03 3.52
CA GLY A 289 22.76 -4.84 3.68
C GLY A 289 23.18 -4.17 2.36
N GLY A 290 23.08 -4.89 1.23
CA GLY A 290 23.32 -4.34 -0.11
C GLY A 290 22.06 -3.77 -0.78
N GLY A 291 20.91 -3.77 -0.12
CA GLY A 291 19.63 -3.31 -0.69
C GLY A 291 18.87 -4.32 -1.52
N GLY A 292 19.43 -5.51 -1.77
CA GLY A 292 18.70 -6.59 -2.43
C GLY A 292 17.65 -7.22 -1.51
N GLU A 293 16.47 -7.54 -2.06
CA GLU A 293 15.40 -8.26 -1.35
C GLU A 293 15.89 -9.64 -0.87
N VAL A 294 15.64 -9.96 0.40
CA VAL A 294 16.04 -11.25 1.00
C VAL A 294 15.03 -12.33 0.66
N LEU A 295 13.75 -12.03 0.86
CA LEU A 295 12.65 -12.83 0.34
C LEU A 295 12.44 -12.37 -1.09
N LEU A 296 12.53 -13.29 -2.04
CA LEU A 296 12.30 -12.99 -3.45
C LEU A 296 10.86 -13.38 -3.79
N PRO A 297 9.87 -12.47 -3.69
CA PRO A 297 8.48 -12.79 -3.94
C PRO A 297 8.20 -12.86 -5.44
N ASP A 298 7.61 -13.97 -5.86
CA ASP A 298 6.96 -14.12 -7.15
C ASP A 298 5.44 -14.02 -6.95
N TRP A 299 4.80 -13.18 -7.77
CA TRP A 299 3.34 -13.10 -7.84
C TRP A 299 2.81 -14.26 -8.66
N LEU A 300 1.95 -15.08 -8.08
CA LEU A 300 1.34 -16.19 -8.78
C LEU A 300 -0.13 -15.94 -9.00
N PHE A 301 -0.55 -16.17 -10.24
CA PHE A 301 -1.93 -16.14 -10.65
C PHE A 301 -2.29 -17.49 -11.27
N GLN A 302 -3.35 -18.10 -10.77
CA GLN A 302 -3.89 -19.35 -11.29
C GLN A 302 -5.31 -19.14 -11.83
N ALA A 303 -5.54 -19.54 -13.08
CA ALA A 303 -6.86 -19.62 -13.68
C ALA A 303 -6.95 -20.80 -14.68
N PRO A 304 -7.96 -21.69 -14.60
CA PRO A 304 -8.94 -21.75 -13.52
C PRO A 304 -8.31 -22.22 -12.19
N ASN A 305 -8.74 -21.72 -11.04
CA ASN A 305 -8.18 -22.14 -9.75
C ASN A 305 -8.82 -23.40 -9.15
N GLN A 306 -10.16 -23.51 -9.17
CA GLN A 306 -10.99 -24.59 -8.59
C GLN A 306 -11.53 -24.29 -7.17
N PHE A 307 -12.08 -25.33 -6.54
CA PHE A 307 -12.65 -25.30 -5.20
C PHE A 307 -11.57 -25.45 -4.14
N ILE A 308 -11.76 -24.79 -3.00
CA ILE A 308 -10.89 -24.92 -1.84
C ILE A 308 -11.35 -26.04 -0.92
N SER A 309 -10.42 -26.61 -0.17
CA SER A 309 -10.68 -27.47 0.98
C SER A 309 -11.43 -26.67 2.07
N PRO A 310 -12.18 -27.33 2.97
CA PRO A 310 -12.83 -26.65 4.10
C PRO A 310 -11.83 -25.92 5.01
N GLY A 311 -12.07 -24.63 5.27
CA GLY A 311 -11.26 -23.83 6.20
C GLY A 311 -11.78 -22.41 6.37
N MET A 312 -11.11 -21.60 7.18
CA MET A 312 -11.51 -20.22 7.49
C MET A 312 -11.02 -19.27 6.39
N LEU A 313 -11.87 -18.34 5.95
CA LEU A 313 -11.44 -17.22 5.10
C LEU A 313 -10.98 -16.05 5.97
N TYR A 314 -10.12 -15.21 5.40
CA TYR A 314 -9.63 -14.00 6.06
C TYR A 314 -10.78 -13.16 6.64
N GLY A 315 -10.73 -12.91 7.96
CA GLY A 315 -11.71 -12.11 8.68
C GLY A 315 -13.14 -12.69 8.78
N ARG A 316 -13.36 -13.97 8.49
CA ARG A 316 -14.70 -14.63 8.49
C ARG A 316 -14.81 -15.79 9.50
N GLN A 317 -14.40 -15.57 10.75
CA GLN A 317 -14.40 -16.62 11.80
C GLN A 317 -15.80 -16.97 12.36
N ASP A 318 -16.79 -16.12 12.10
CA ASP A 318 -18.07 -16.04 12.82
C ASP A 318 -19.29 -16.52 12.05
N THR A 319 -19.10 -17.05 10.83
CA THR A 319 -20.22 -17.68 10.14
C THR A 319 -20.71 -18.83 11.02
N PRO A 320 -21.99 -18.86 11.47
CA PRO A 320 -22.53 -19.94 12.27
C PRO A 320 -22.61 -21.20 11.39
N LEU A 321 -21.45 -21.82 11.18
CA LEU A 321 -21.36 -23.16 10.70
C LEU A 321 -22.01 -24.04 11.78
N PRO A 322 -22.73 -25.10 11.40
CA PRO A 322 -23.21 -26.09 12.36
C PRO A 322 -22.06 -26.45 13.33
N PRO A 323 -22.31 -26.72 14.62
CA PRO A 323 -21.28 -26.99 15.63
C PRO A 323 -20.36 -28.21 15.35
N GLN A 324 -20.43 -28.78 14.15
CA GLN A 324 -19.63 -29.89 13.62
C GLN A 324 -18.93 -29.59 12.28
N ALA A 325 -19.07 -28.41 11.68
CA ALA A 325 -18.46 -28.08 10.39
C ALA A 325 -17.19 -27.21 10.57
N PRO A 326 -15.98 -27.74 10.25
CA PRO A 326 -14.71 -27.08 10.57
C PRO A 326 -14.29 -25.93 9.64
N GLY A 327 -15.10 -25.52 8.65
CA GLY A 327 -14.75 -24.40 7.78
C GLY A 327 -15.65 -24.16 6.56
N ILE A 328 -15.29 -23.17 5.75
CA ILE A 328 -15.91 -22.74 4.48
C ILE A 328 -15.16 -23.42 3.32
N ASN A 329 -15.89 -23.93 2.32
CA ASN A 329 -15.31 -24.48 1.09
C ASN A 329 -15.97 -23.96 -0.21
N SER A 330 -16.74 -22.88 -0.07
CA SER A 330 -17.36 -22.08 -1.12
C SER A 330 -17.01 -20.61 -0.86
N PRO A 331 -15.90 -20.07 -1.39
CA PRO A 331 -15.40 -18.74 -1.02
C PRO A 331 -16.37 -17.58 -1.29
N PHE A 332 -17.34 -17.76 -2.18
CA PHE A 332 -18.34 -16.75 -2.53
C PHE A 332 -19.76 -17.11 -2.07
N TYR A 333 -19.88 -17.71 -0.89
CA TYR A 333 -21.13 -18.27 -0.38
C TYR A 333 -22.27 -17.24 -0.22
N ASP A 334 -21.96 -15.97 0.10
CA ASP A 334 -22.96 -14.91 0.24
C ASP A 334 -23.54 -14.46 -1.11
N SER A 335 -23.01 -14.96 -2.21
CA SER A 335 -23.56 -14.64 -3.52
C SER A 335 -24.81 -15.44 -3.89
N PHE A 336 -25.10 -16.53 -3.17
CA PHE A 336 -26.29 -17.36 -3.37
C PHE A 336 -27.42 -16.98 -2.40
N ASN A 337 -28.66 -17.05 -2.87
CA ASN A 337 -29.85 -16.90 -2.02
C ASN A 337 -30.65 -18.22 -2.01
N PRO A 338 -30.81 -18.89 -0.85
CA PRO A 338 -30.23 -18.57 0.47
C PRO A 338 -28.72 -18.96 0.56
N PRO A 339 -27.94 -18.32 1.45
CA PRO A 339 -26.49 -18.54 1.61
C PRO A 339 -26.10 -19.87 2.30
N ALA A 340 -26.98 -20.88 2.23
CA ALA A 340 -26.84 -22.15 2.96
C ALA A 340 -25.68 -23.07 2.46
N ALA A 341 -24.87 -22.61 1.50
CA ALA A 341 -23.85 -23.39 0.81
C ALA A 341 -22.39 -23.00 1.18
N ALA A 342 -22.16 -22.38 2.34
CA ALA A 342 -20.81 -22.03 2.81
C ALA A 342 -19.91 -23.28 2.99
N TYR A 343 -20.52 -24.39 3.39
CA TYR A 343 -19.87 -25.69 3.51
C TYR A 343 -20.69 -26.76 2.80
N ILE A 344 -20.06 -27.50 1.91
CA ILE A 344 -20.62 -28.70 1.27
C ILE A 344 -19.67 -29.86 1.53
N ALA A 345 -20.12 -30.86 2.29
CA ALA A 345 -19.25 -31.94 2.73
C ALA A 345 -18.59 -32.66 1.53
N PRO A 346 -17.26 -32.92 1.56
CA PRO A 346 -16.55 -33.55 0.44
C PRO A 346 -17.10 -34.93 0.03
N ASP A 347 -17.73 -35.65 0.96
CA ASP A 347 -18.38 -36.95 0.72
C ASP A 347 -19.80 -36.83 0.15
N GLN A 348 -20.38 -35.63 0.14
CA GLN A 348 -21.76 -35.35 -0.33
C GLN A 348 -21.82 -34.72 -1.73
N HIS A 349 -20.83 -35.00 -2.58
CA HIS A 349 -20.75 -34.52 -3.96
C HIS A 349 -21.78 -35.15 -4.93
N THR A 350 -23.08 -34.99 -4.65
CA THR A 350 -24.14 -35.27 -5.63
C THR A 350 -24.27 -34.11 -6.62
N ALA A 351 -24.64 -34.39 -7.88
CA ALA A 351 -24.76 -33.38 -8.93
C ALA A 351 -25.60 -32.13 -8.55
N PRO A 352 -26.71 -32.24 -7.80
CA PRO A 352 -27.47 -31.06 -7.33
C PRO A 352 -26.74 -30.21 -6.30
N LEU A 353 -25.91 -30.81 -5.43
CA LEU A 353 -25.13 -30.09 -4.41
C LEU A 353 -23.85 -29.48 -5.01
N GLN A 354 -23.27 -30.08 -6.04
CA GLN A 354 -22.15 -29.49 -6.77
C GLN A 354 -22.50 -28.16 -7.44
N GLN A 355 -23.73 -28.04 -7.97
CA GLN A 355 -24.25 -26.79 -8.56
C GLN A 355 -24.40 -25.65 -7.53
N GLN A 356 -24.32 -25.96 -6.23
CA GLN A 356 -24.45 -24.99 -5.14
C GLN A 356 -23.09 -24.49 -4.63
N ARG A 357 -21.96 -25.07 -5.07
CA ARG A 357 -20.61 -24.56 -4.74
C ARG A 357 -20.18 -23.51 -5.77
N THR A 358 -19.54 -22.44 -5.30
CA THR A 358 -18.72 -21.57 -6.17
C THR A 358 -17.29 -21.57 -5.69
N GLY A 359 -16.41 -22.13 -6.51
CA GLY A 359 -14.98 -22.09 -6.29
C GLY A 359 -14.35 -20.77 -6.73
N PHE A 360 -13.04 -20.69 -6.57
CA PHE A 360 -12.26 -19.63 -7.20
C PHE A 360 -12.20 -19.86 -8.70
N ASN A 361 -12.75 -18.93 -9.48
CA ASN A 361 -12.51 -18.91 -10.94
C ASN A 361 -11.03 -18.68 -11.19
N ASN A 362 -10.45 -17.75 -10.46
CA ASN A 362 -9.03 -17.53 -10.41
C ASN A 362 -8.61 -17.21 -8.97
N HIS A 363 -7.30 -17.32 -8.71
CA HIS A 363 -6.72 -17.07 -7.40
C HIS A 363 -5.33 -16.47 -7.56
N ALA A 364 -4.92 -15.66 -6.59
CA ALA A 364 -3.55 -15.18 -6.51
C ALA A 364 -2.98 -15.35 -5.11
N TRP A 365 -1.68 -15.63 -5.06
CA TRP A 365 -0.88 -15.76 -3.84
C TRP A 365 0.57 -15.39 -4.18
N LEU A 366 1.43 -15.46 -3.17
CA LEU A 366 2.87 -15.27 -3.37
C LEU A 366 3.65 -16.54 -3.17
N GLU A 367 4.71 -16.69 -3.95
CA GLU A 367 5.77 -17.64 -3.64
C GLU A 367 7.03 -16.90 -3.28
N VAL A 368 7.57 -17.19 -2.11
CA VAL A 368 8.84 -16.59 -1.67
C VAL A 368 9.95 -17.61 -1.88
N SER A 369 10.97 -17.22 -2.65
CA SER A 369 12.18 -18.04 -2.76
C SER A 369 13.06 -17.77 -1.54
N THR A 370 13.38 -18.83 -0.82
CA THR A 370 14.39 -18.85 0.24
C THR A 370 15.72 -19.38 -0.32
N ALA A 371 16.76 -19.46 0.50
CA ALA A 371 18.06 -20.00 0.07
C ALA A 371 17.99 -21.48 -0.38
N PHE A 372 16.94 -22.21 -0.02
CA PHE A 372 16.84 -23.66 -0.26
C PHE A 372 15.57 -24.06 -1.00
N ASP A 373 14.44 -23.39 -0.76
CA ASP A 373 13.14 -23.79 -1.30
C ASP A 373 12.28 -22.59 -1.73
N ARG A 374 11.29 -22.87 -2.57
CA ARG A 374 10.22 -21.94 -2.94
C ARG A 374 8.94 -22.37 -2.24
N VAL A 375 8.39 -21.47 -1.42
CA VAL A 375 7.27 -21.78 -0.54
C VAL A 375 6.12 -20.79 -0.71
N VAL A 376 4.89 -21.31 -0.56
CA VAL A 376 3.64 -20.56 -0.77
C VAL A 376 3.30 -19.72 0.46
N VAL A 377 2.92 -18.48 0.20
CA VAL A 377 2.27 -17.57 1.16
C VAL A 377 0.90 -17.20 0.61
N ASP A 378 -0.14 -17.73 1.25
CA ASP A 378 -1.53 -17.42 0.92
C ASP A 378 -2.31 -17.05 2.18
N LEU A 379 -2.67 -15.78 2.27
CA LEU A 379 -3.44 -15.18 3.36
C LEU A 379 -4.94 -15.33 3.20
N THR A 380 -5.42 -15.93 2.11
CA THR A 380 -6.85 -15.96 1.78
C THR A 380 -7.60 -16.96 2.64
N HIS A 381 -7.00 -18.12 2.88
CA HIS A 381 -7.67 -19.29 3.43
C HIS A 381 -6.78 -20.07 4.40
N ALA A 382 -7.38 -20.55 5.49
CA ALA A 382 -6.70 -21.25 6.58
C ALA A 382 -7.42 -22.58 6.92
N LEU A 383 -6.75 -23.72 6.71
CA LEU A 383 -7.32 -25.04 7.00
C LEU A 383 -7.43 -25.31 8.52
N ASN A 384 -6.48 -24.81 9.31
CA ASN A 384 -6.35 -25.11 10.74
C ASN A 384 -6.15 -23.83 11.58
N GLY A 385 -6.93 -22.78 11.30
CA GLY A 385 -6.91 -21.54 12.06
C GLY A 385 -5.83 -20.52 11.67
N LEU A 386 -4.74 -20.97 11.01
CA LEU A 386 -3.74 -20.11 10.40
C LEU A 386 -3.59 -20.38 8.89
N PRO A 387 -3.35 -19.32 8.10
CA PRO A 387 -3.12 -19.40 6.66
C PRO A 387 -1.76 -20.03 6.34
N ASP A 388 -1.52 -20.34 5.07
CA ASP A 388 -0.24 -20.90 4.65
C ASP A 388 0.85 -19.83 4.69
N ALA A 389 1.80 -20.01 5.62
CA ALA A 389 2.78 -19.02 6.00
C ALA A 389 4.19 -19.43 5.55
N ALA A 390 4.38 -19.66 4.26
CA ALA A 390 5.66 -20.14 3.70
C ALA A 390 6.07 -21.53 4.24
N THR A 391 5.10 -22.42 4.49
CA THR A 391 5.38 -23.75 5.07
C THR A 391 5.35 -24.90 4.07
N ARG A 392 4.77 -24.68 2.90
CA ARG A 392 4.57 -25.70 1.85
C ARG A 392 5.14 -25.21 0.54
N ASP A 393 5.72 -26.12 -0.23
CA ASP A 393 5.91 -25.86 -1.66
C ASP A 393 4.55 -25.81 -2.38
N ARG A 394 4.54 -25.49 -3.68
CA ARG A 394 3.29 -25.36 -4.43
C ARG A 394 2.49 -26.66 -4.50
N GLN A 395 3.14 -27.79 -4.70
CA GLN A 395 2.44 -29.07 -4.86
C GLN A 395 1.81 -29.47 -3.53
N GLN A 396 2.56 -29.36 -2.44
CA GLN A 396 2.07 -29.58 -1.08
C GLN A 396 0.92 -28.64 -0.71
N TYR A 397 1.01 -27.36 -1.11
CA TYR A 397 -0.07 -26.38 -0.93
C TYR A 397 -1.31 -26.82 -1.69
N ALA A 398 -1.20 -27.15 -2.98
CA ALA A 398 -2.33 -27.56 -3.81
C ALA A 398 -3.00 -28.83 -3.27
N ASP A 399 -2.21 -29.83 -2.85
CA ASP A 399 -2.72 -31.08 -2.28
C ASP A 399 -3.48 -30.86 -0.95
N ALA A 400 -3.10 -29.83 -0.18
CA ALA A 400 -3.77 -29.50 1.08
C ALA A 400 -4.98 -28.58 0.90
N HIS A 401 -4.84 -27.53 0.08
CA HIS A 401 -5.78 -26.41 0.01
C HIS A 401 -6.81 -26.54 -1.12
N CYS A 402 -6.60 -27.38 -2.12
CA CYS A 402 -7.56 -27.60 -3.20
C CYS A 402 -8.38 -28.87 -2.96
N ASP A 403 -9.69 -28.79 -3.17
CA ASP A 403 -10.58 -29.95 -3.05
C ASP A 403 -10.47 -30.86 -4.28
N ILE A 404 -9.57 -31.85 -4.20
CA ILE A 404 -9.27 -32.80 -5.28
C ILE A 404 -10.32 -33.89 -5.49
N THR A 405 -11.33 -34.02 -4.61
CA THR A 405 -12.33 -35.08 -4.76
C THR A 405 -13.28 -34.84 -5.94
N LEU A 406 -13.44 -33.58 -6.37
CA LEU A 406 -14.13 -33.16 -7.60
C LEU A 406 -13.31 -33.35 -8.88
N LEU A 407 -11.99 -33.57 -8.76
CA LEU A 407 -11.06 -33.66 -9.89
C LEU A 407 -11.14 -35.00 -10.62
N ALA A 408 -11.63 -36.09 -10.03
CA ALA A 408 -11.64 -37.42 -10.66
C ALA A 408 -12.40 -37.45 -12.02
N SER A 409 -13.44 -36.63 -12.20
CA SER A 409 -14.15 -36.45 -13.47
C SER A 409 -13.55 -35.39 -14.40
N LEU A 410 -12.74 -34.45 -13.87
CA LEU A 410 -12.19 -33.30 -14.61
C LEU A 410 -10.72 -33.48 -15.03
N VAL A 411 -9.93 -34.33 -14.34
CA VAL A 411 -8.55 -34.72 -14.70
C VAL A 411 -8.48 -35.26 -16.14
N TYR A 412 -9.56 -35.85 -16.64
CA TYR A 412 -9.69 -36.27 -18.04
C TYR A 412 -9.80 -35.09 -19.04
N GLN A 413 -10.44 -33.99 -18.66
CA GLN A 413 -10.59 -32.78 -19.50
C GLN A 413 -9.35 -31.88 -19.45
N ILE A 414 -8.74 -31.74 -18.26
CA ILE A 414 -7.45 -31.03 -18.10
C ILE A 414 -6.38 -31.71 -18.97
N ARG A 415 -6.34 -33.06 -18.98
CA ARG A 415 -5.43 -33.83 -19.85
C ARG A 415 -5.63 -33.60 -21.36
N ARG A 416 -6.84 -33.24 -21.82
CA ARG A 416 -7.17 -33.01 -23.23
C ARG A 416 -6.95 -31.56 -23.69
N ALA A 417 -7.11 -30.57 -22.81
CA ALA A 417 -6.87 -29.16 -23.11
C ALA A 417 -5.37 -28.84 -23.35
N HIS A 418 -4.45 -29.68 -22.87
CA HIS A 418 -3.00 -29.53 -23.04
C HIS A 418 -2.48 -29.60 -24.49
N HIS A 419 -3.32 -29.82 -25.49
CA HIS A 419 -2.87 -29.99 -26.89
C HIS A 419 -3.12 -28.79 -27.81
N GLN A 420 -3.78 -27.72 -27.38
CA GLN A 420 -4.13 -26.60 -28.29
C GLN A 420 -3.93 -25.18 -27.75
N SER A 421 -3.42 -25.00 -26.53
CA SER A 421 -3.04 -23.69 -25.99
C SER A 421 -1.54 -23.62 -25.72
N HIS A 422 -0.87 -22.58 -26.20
CA HIS A 422 0.57 -22.29 -26.01
C HIS A 422 0.94 -21.92 -24.55
N ALA A 423 0.36 -22.59 -23.57
CA ALA A 423 0.76 -22.56 -22.17
C ALA A 423 1.18 -23.98 -21.80
N VAL A 424 2.48 -24.26 -21.86
CA VAL A 424 3.04 -25.55 -21.44
C VAL A 424 3.10 -25.54 -19.91
N ILE A 425 2.33 -26.43 -19.27
CA ILE A 425 2.49 -26.75 -17.85
C ILE A 425 3.61 -27.78 -17.77
N ASN A 426 4.82 -27.34 -17.44
CA ASN A 426 5.89 -28.24 -17.01
C ASN A 426 5.75 -28.47 -15.49
N ASN A 427 6.23 -29.63 -15.00
CA ASN A 427 6.25 -30.04 -13.59
C ASN A 427 6.98 -29.06 -12.64
N ASP A 428 7.59 -27.99 -13.18
CA ASP A 428 8.29 -26.96 -12.43
C ASP A 428 7.41 -25.76 -12.08
N PHE A 429 6.07 -25.86 -12.29
CA PHE A 429 5.04 -24.87 -11.94
C PHE A 429 5.63 -23.49 -11.63
N SER A 430 6.23 -22.88 -12.62
CA SER A 430 6.69 -21.52 -12.62
C SER A 430 6.30 -21.05 -14.00
N LEU A 431 5.61 -19.93 -14.07
CA LEU A 431 5.35 -19.29 -15.36
C LEU A 431 6.70 -18.75 -15.86
N GLN A 432 7.55 -19.62 -16.40
CA GLN A 432 8.49 -19.20 -17.42
C GLN A 432 7.67 -18.92 -18.66
N TYR A 433 7.25 -17.67 -18.79
CA TYR A 433 6.78 -17.17 -20.06
C TYR A 433 7.93 -17.26 -21.08
N TYR A 434 7.90 -18.29 -21.93
CA TYR A 434 8.55 -18.22 -23.24
C TYR A 434 7.72 -17.28 -24.12
N ILE A 435 7.81 -15.97 -23.84
CA ILE A 435 7.43 -14.96 -24.81
C ILE A 435 8.44 -15.08 -25.95
N THR A 436 7.96 -15.46 -27.13
CA THR A 436 8.77 -15.41 -28.35
C THR A 436 9.32 -13.97 -28.48
N PRO A 437 10.64 -13.74 -28.55
CA PRO A 437 11.28 -12.41 -28.40
C PRO A 437 10.90 -11.33 -29.41
N GLN A 438 9.95 -11.55 -30.33
CA GLN A 438 9.90 -10.80 -31.56
C GLN A 438 8.92 -9.61 -31.60
N LYS A 439 8.14 -9.27 -30.57
CA LYS A 439 7.33 -8.02 -30.58
C LYS A 439 6.61 -7.68 -29.27
N GLN A 440 7.31 -7.49 -28.15
CA GLN A 440 6.68 -6.96 -26.93
C GLN A 440 7.54 -5.86 -26.31
N ALA A 441 7.18 -4.61 -26.57
CA ALA A 441 7.80 -3.45 -25.95
C ALA A 441 7.32 -3.19 -24.51
N ASN A 442 6.26 -3.89 -24.07
CA ASN A 442 5.52 -3.55 -22.85
C ASN A 442 5.44 -4.77 -21.92
N GLY A 443 6.00 -4.59 -20.72
CA GLY A 443 6.26 -5.60 -19.71
C GLY A 443 5.09 -6.08 -18.87
N TYR A 444 5.36 -6.93 -17.87
CA TYR A 444 4.40 -7.23 -16.80
C TYR A 444 4.25 -6.03 -15.86
N GLN A 445 3.00 -5.71 -15.50
CA GLN A 445 2.70 -4.78 -14.43
C GLN A 445 3.07 -5.43 -13.10
N ARG A 446 3.61 -4.63 -12.20
CA ARG A 446 4.04 -5.06 -10.88
C ARG A 446 3.19 -4.43 -9.83
N VAL A 447 3.23 -4.96 -8.62
CA VAL A 447 2.73 -4.24 -7.45
C VAL A 447 3.64 -3.03 -7.23
N GLY A 448 3.10 -1.83 -7.36
CA GLY A 448 3.68 -0.61 -6.82
C GLY A 448 3.01 -0.30 -5.49
N VAL A 449 3.77 0.14 -4.50
CA VAL A 449 3.21 0.72 -3.27
C VAL A 449 3.15 2.23 -3.45
N TYR A 450 1.96 2.79 -3.35
CA TYR A 450 1.80 4.25 -3.34
C TYR A 450 0.98 4.69 -2.14
N ASP A 451 0.93 6.00 -2.00
CA ASP A 451 0.60 6.75 -0.79
C ASP A 451 1.73 6.91 0.24
N VAL A 452 2.95 6.51 -0.13
CA VAL A 452 4.14 7.08 0.52
C VAL A 452 4.48 8.44 -0.11
N ASN A 453 4.16 8.75 -1.38
CA ASN A 453 4.29 10.12 -1.93
C ASN A 453 3.27 10.49 -3.05
N GLY A 454 2.10 9.84 -3.08
CA GLY A 454 0.98 10.30 -3.92
C GLY A 454 1.05 10.06 -5.43
N ILE A 455 2.02 9.29 -5.93
CA ILE A 455 2.17 9.04 -7.37
C ILE A 455 1.48 7.73 -7.75
N LEU A 456 0.54 7.79 -8.70
CA LEU A 456 -0.09 6.59 -9.27
C LEU A 456 0.84 5.90 -10.28
N ASN A 457 0.57 4.64 -10.59
CA ASN A 457 1.23 4.00 -11.72
C ASN A 457 0.63 4.57 -13.02
N PRO A 458 1.45 4.96 -14.02
CA PRO A 458 0.91 5.42 -15.29
C PRO A 458 0.21 4.25 -16.00
N LEU A 459 -0.99 4.50 -16.52
CA LEU A 459 -1.80 3.52 -17.28
C LEU A 459 -1.81 3.93 -18.75
N TYR A 460 -1.09 3.21 -19.60
CA TYR A 460 -1.06 3.44 -21.05
C TYR A 460 -1.84 2.36 -21.81
N LEU A 461 -2.52 2.70 -22.90
CA LEU A 461 -3.26 1.70 -23.68
C LEU A 461 -2.31 0.67 -24.32
N ASP A 462 -1.11 1.09 -24.74
CA ASP A 462 -0.10 0.18 -25.26
C ASP A 462 0.55 -0.69 -24.16
N SER A 463 0.48 -0.26 -22.89
CA SER A 463 0.93 -1.03 -21.73
C SER A 463 0.01 -2.19 -21.36
N ILE A 464 -0.77 -2.71 -22.34
CA ILE A 464 -1.78 -3.76 -22.21
C ILE A 464 -1.34 -4.74 -21.14
N VAL A 465 -1.97 -4.60 -19.97
CA VAL A 465 -1.92 -5.58 -18.89
C VAL A 465 -2.25 -6.90 -19.56
N MET A 466 -1.26 -7.77 -19.72
CA MET A 466 -1.50 -9.09 -20.29
C MET A 466 -2.35 -9.84 -19.28
N ALA A 467 -3.68 -9.76 -19.48
CA ALA A 467 -4.62 -10.61 -18.81
C ALA A 467 -4.29 -12.05 -19.24
N PRO A 468 -3.85 -12.93 -18.34
CA PRO A 468 -3.56 -14.31 -18.70
C PRO A 468 -4.84 -14.96 -19.25
N PRO A 469 -4.81 -15.65 -20.40
CA PRO A 469 -5.95 -16.45 -20.85
C PRO A 469 -6.34 -17.45 -19.74
N PRO A 470 -7.62 -17.60 -19.37
CA PRO A 470 -8.86 -17.15 -20.03
C PRO A 470 -9.35 -15.73 -19.68
N ARG A 471 -8.65 -15.00 -18.81
CA ARG A 471 -9.14 -13.72 -18.28
C ARG A 471 -9.24 -12.63 -19.34
N SER A 472 -8.34 -12.62 -20.32
CA SER A 472 -8.40 -11.70 -21.47
C SER A 472 -9.73 -11.81 -22.24
N SER A 473 -10.20 -13.02 -22.52
CA SER A 473 -11.47 -13.21 -23.24
C SER A 473 -12.68 -12.79 -22.43
N GLU A 474 -12.67 -12.98 -21.11
CA GLU A 474 -13.73 -12.46 -20.24
C GLU A 474 -13.76 -10.92 -20.29
N VAL A 475 -12.60 -10.26 -20.18
CA VAL A 475 -12.50 -8.80 -20.25
C VAL A 475 -12.99 -8.27 -21.58
N ASP A 476 -12.60 -8.89 -22.69
CA ASP A 476 -13.03 -8.47 -24.02
C ASP A 476 -14.54 -8.64 -24.20
N THR A 477 -15.10 -9.74 -23.70
CA THR A 477 -16.55 -10.00 -23.71
C THR A 477 -17.29 -8.94 -22.89
N MET A 478 -16.81 -8.64 -21.69
CA MET A 478 -17.43 -7.63 -20.83
C MET A 478 -17.27 -6.22 -21.37
N THR A 479 -16.13 -5.90 -22.00
CA THR A 479 -15.92 -4.62 -22.67
C THR A 479 -16.88 -4.45 -23.85
N ALA A 480 -17.12 -5.52 -24.61
CA ALA A 480 -18.12 -5.51 -25.68
C ALA A 480 -19.54 -5.33 -25.12
N LEU A 481 -19.88 -6.02 -24.03
CA LEU A 481 -21.17 -5.86 -23.33
C LEU A 481 -21.36 -4.44 -22.77
N ALA A 482 -20.29 -3.81 -22.28
CA ALA A 482 -20.33 -2.48 -21.69
C ALA A 482 -20.62 -1.37 -22.72
N LYS A 483 -20.31 -1.63 -23.99
CA LYS A 483 -20.33 -0.61 -25.05
C LYS A 483 -21.74 -0.08 -25.26
N ASN A 484 -21.90 1.24 -25.12
CA ASN A 484 -23.14 1.95 -25.41
C ASN A 484 -23.19 2.36 -26.90
N PRO A 485 -23.98 1.69 -27.75
CA PRO A 485 -24.06 2.02 -29.18
C PRO A 485 -24.74 3.38 -29.44
N ALA A 486 -25.53 3.88 -28.48
CA ALA A 486 -26.22 5.17 -28.56
C ALA A 486 -25.36 6.33 -28.02
N SER A 487 -24.13 6.06 -27.57
CA SER A 487 -23.25 7.11 -27.08
C SER A 487 -22.95 8.14 -28.18
N PRO A 488 -22.96 9.44 -27.85
CA PRO A 488 -22.41 10.48 -28.73
C PRO A 488 -20.98 10.17 -29.18
N PRO A 489 -20.50 10.78 -30.28
CA PRO A 489 -19.11 10.69 -30.71
C PRO A 489 -18.14 10.98 -29.56
N ILE A 490 -17.05 10.20 -29.49
CA ILE A 490 -16.00 10.41 -28.52
C ILE A 490 -15.33 11.76 -28.79
N LEU A 491 -15.35 12.63 -27.79
CA LEU A 491 -14.66 13.92 -27.80
C LEU A 491 -13.61 13.94 -26.69
N VAL A 492 -12.75 14.96 -26.67
CA VAL A 492 -11.95 15.24 -25.46
C VAL A 492 -12.88 15.86 -24.43
N GLY A 493 -12.92 15.29 -23.23
CA GLY A 493 -13.76 15.78 -22.14
C GLY A 493 -13.31 17.16 -21.69
N ASN A 494 -14.29 18.05 -21.55
CA ASN A 494 -14.12 19.46 -21.24
C ASN A 494 -15.00 19.92 -20.06
N ALA A 495 -15.30 19.00 -19.15
CA ALA A 495 -16.14 19.26 -17.98
C ALA A 495 -15.42 20.15 -16.95
N ASN A 496 -16.17 21.00 -16.24
CA ASN A 496 -15.64 21.72 -15.08
C ASN A 496 -15.65 20.79 -13.85
N LEU A 497 -14.50 20.24 -13.54
CA LEU A 497 -14.22 19.38 -12.42
C LEU A 497 -13.55 20.14 -11.27
N SER A 498 -13.76 21.45 -11.09
CA SER A 498 -13.35 22.10 -9.83
C SER A 498 -14.07 21.44 -8.64
N ALA A 499 -13.38 21.27 -7.51
CA ALA A 499 -13.91 20.52 -6.37
C ALA A 499 -15.29 21.05 -5.88
N PRO A 500 -15.52 22.38 -5.73
CA PRO A 500 -16.82 22.89 -5.31
C PRO A 500 -17.93 22.59 -6.31
N ALA A 501 -17.70 22.84 -7.61
CA ALA A 501 -18.71 22.64 -8.65
C ALA A 501 -19.11 21.16 -8.78
N PHE A 502 -18.12 20.27 -8.71
CA PHE A 502 -18.37 18.85 -8.80
C PHE A 502 -19.04 18.31 -7.52
N GLN A 503 -18.67 18.78 -6.34
CA GLN A 503 -19.35 18.38 -5.09
C GLN A 503 -20.80 18.88 -5.04
N GLU A 504 -21.08 20.10 -5.49
CA GLU A 504 -22.44 20.65 -5.56
C GLU A 504 -23.35 19.80 -6.46
N LEU A 505 -22.83 19.30 -7.59
CA LEU A 505 -23.54 18.33 -8.43
C LEU A 505 -23.91 17.06 -7.64
N ILE A 506 -22.95 16.48 -6.90
CA ILE A 506 -23.18 15.27 -6.11
C ILE A 506 -24.24 15.51 -5.04
N PHE A 507 -24.15 16.63 -4.31
CA PHE A 507 -25.13 16.98 -3.27
C PHE A 507 -26.51 17.32 -3.85
N SER A 508 -26.57 17.92 -5.03
CA SER A 508 -27.84 18.18 -5.72
C SER A 508 -28.52 16.87 -6.14
N ALA A 509 -27.73 15.88 -6.56
CA ALA A 509 -28.25 14.54 -6.89
C ALA A 509 -28.61 13.74 -5.64
N ASN A 510 -27.89 13.92 -4.51
CA ASN A 510 -28.11 13.19 -3.26
C ASN A 510 -27.86 14.10 -2.03
N PRO A 511 -28.88 14.85 -1.57
CA PRO A 511 -28.73 15.83 -0.49
C PRO A 511 -28.40 15.25 0.90
N GLN A 512 -28.51 13.94 1.08
CA GLN A 512 -28.24 13.25 2.34
C GLN A 512 -26.75 12.91 2.53
N LEU A 513 -25.96 12.98 1.46
CA LEU A 513 -24.53 12.66 1.52
C LEU A 513 -23.78 13.71 2.35
N GLU A 514 -22.87 13.23 3.18
CA GLU A 514 -21.95 14.07 3.94
C GLU A 514 -20.54 13.87 3.39
N HIS A 515 -19.87 14.94 2.94
CA HIS A 515 -18.49 14.82 2.46
C HIS A 515 -17.54 14.51 3.61
N VAL A 516 -16.73 13.46 3.44
CA VAL A 516 -15.75 13.00 4.43
C VAL A 516 -14.35 13.40 4.02
N SER A 517 -13.96 13.10 2.78
CA SER A 517 -12.62 13.39 2.29
C SER A 517 -12.54 13.52 0.77
N THR A 518 -11.56 14.29 0.30
CA THR A 518 -11.12 14.38 -1.09
C THR A 518 -9.63 14.10 -1.14
N SER A 519 -9.20 13.25 -2.06
CA SER A 519 -7.78 13.05 -2.37
C SER A 519 -7.56 13.15 -3.87
N THR A 520 -6.56 13.92 -4.30
CA THR A 520 -6.15 13.98 -5.71
C THR A 520 -4.75 13.41 -5.84
N ARG A 521 -4.56 12.51 -6.80
CA ARG A 521 -3.29 11.84 -7.10
C ARG A 521 -2.91 12.05 -8.56
N LEU A 522 -1.61 12.10 -8.83
CA LEU A 522 -1.08 12.32 -10.17
C LEU A 522 -0.18 11.16 -10.59
N ALA A 523 -0.15 10.91 -11.89
CA ALA A 523 0.89 10.13 -12.54
C ALA A 523 1.11 10.65 -13.95
N PRO A 524 2.19 10.24 -14.65
CA PRO A 524 2.38 10.62 -16.04
C PRO A 524 1.14 10.26 -16.88
N GLY A 525 0.48 11.30 -17.41
CA GLY A 525 -0.70 11.17 -18.27
C GLY A 525 -2.05 10.90 -17.57
N VAL A 526 -2.13 10.90 -16.24
CA VAL A 526 -3.39 10.72 -15.50
C VAL A 526 -3.47 11.58 -14.23
N ALA A 527 -4.64 12.14 -13.97
CA ALA A 527 -5.02 12.71 -12.70
C ALA A 527 -6.22 11.94 -12.15
N GLN A 528 -6.14 11.48 -10.91
CA GLN A 528 -7.24 10.78 -10.26
C GLN A 528 -7.70 11.57 -9.05
N ARG A 529 -8.98 11.93 -9.01
CA ARG A 529 -9.62 12.43 -7.81
C ARG A 529 -10.50 11.35 -7.21
N ARG A 530 -10.40 11.18 -5.90
CA ARG A 530 -11.28 10.31 -5.14
C ARG A 530 -12.02 11.12 -4.08
N LEU A 531 -13.32 10.88 -3.99
CA LEU A 531 -14.24 11.51 -3.06
C LEU A 531 -14.87 10.42 -2.20
N ARG A 532 -14.91 10.65 -0.89
CA ARG A 532 -15.59 9.81 0.09
C ARG A 532 -16.74 10.57 0.71
N PHE A 533 -17.92 9.95 0.71
CA PHE A 533 -19.11 10.50 1.35
C PHE A 533 -19.69 9.50 2.34
N ALA A 534 -20.11 9.98 3.52
CA ALA A 534 -20.89 9.23 4.49
C ALA A 534 -22.39 9.41 4.21
N ASN A 535 -23.21 8.65 4.95
CA ASN A 535 -24.67 8.71 4.90
C ASN A 535 -25.27 8.38 3.52
N ALA A 536 -24.56 7.58 2.72
CA ALA A 536 -25.09 7.12 1.44
C ALA A 536 -26.31 6.23 1.68
N PRO A 537 -27.47 6.52 1.09
CA PRO A 537 -28.68 5.76 1.35
C PRO A 537 -28.52 4.32 0.85
N LEU A 538 -28.67 3.36 1.75
CA LEU A 538 -28.84 1.95 1.43
C LEU A 538 -30.32 1.59 1.62
N ARG A 539 -30.71 0.35 1.27
CA ARG A 539 -32.08 -0.12 1.52
C ARG A 539 -32.38 -0.22 3.02
N GLU A 540 -33.67 -0.26 3.35
CA GLU A 540 -34.18 -0.48 4.72
C GLU A 540 -33.74 0.57 5.77
N ASN A 541 -33.59 1.84 5.37
CA ASN A 541 -33.12 2.93 6.23
C ASN A 541 -31.70 2.75 6.79
N LYS A 542 -30.87 1.91 6.14
CA LYS A 542 -29.45 1.81 6.46
C LYS A 542 -28.67 2.88 5.69
N THR A 543 -27.54 3.30 6.24
CA THR A 543 -26.61 4.20 5.57
C THR A 543 -25.27 3.51 5.35
N GLY A 544 -24.59 3.94 4.30
CA GLY A 544 -23.26 3.46 3.92
C GLY A 544 -22.29 4.60 3.62
N THR A 545 -21.15 4.22 3.08
CA THR A 545 -20.14 5.11 2.50
C THR A 545 -20.21 4.99 0.97
N LEU A 546 -20.28 6.13 0.30
CA LEU A 546 -20.11 6.23 -1.15
C LEU A 546 -18.67 6.63 -1.46
N PHE A 547 -18.02 5.85 -2.30
CA PHE A 547 -16.75 6.21 -2.93
C PHE A 547 -16.98 6.58 -4.39
N LEU A 548 -16.48 7.74 -4.80
CA LEU A 548 -16.43 8.16 -6.19
C LEU A 548 -14.97 8.35 -6.58
N THR A 549 -14.50 7.54 -7.53
CA THR A 549 -13.17 7.67 -8.14
C THR A 549 -13.34 8.20 -9.56
N LEU A 550 -12.73 9.34 -9.84
CA LEU A 550 -12.72 10.02 -11.13
C LEU A 550 -11.29 10.07 -11.65
N SER A 551 -11.02 9.34 -12.73
CA SER A 551 -9.70 9.31 -13.38
C SER A 551 -9.78 10.03 -14.73
N ILE A 552 -8.92 11.02 -14.92
CA ILE A 552 -8.87 11.90 -16.09
C ILE A 552 -7.57 11.64 -16.83
N PHE A 553 -7.69 11.29 -18.10
CA PHE A 553 -6.56 10.94 -18.95
C PHE A 553 -6.33 11.97 -20.05
N ALA A 554 -5.19 11.87 -20.74
CA ALA A 554 -4.92 12.68 -21.92
C ALA A 554 -5.87 12.36 -23.11
N ASN A 555 -6.37 11.13 -23.21
CA ASN A 555 -7.21 10.67 -24.31
C ASN A 555 -8.22 9.59 -23.88
N HIS A 556 -9.13 9.21 -24.78
CA HIS A 556 -10.17 8.22 -24.52
C HIS A 556 -9.60 6.80 -24.40
N GLU A 557 -8.57 6.50 -25.20
CA GLU A 557 -7.90 5.21 -25.23
C GLU A 557 -7.37 4.84 -23.83
N HIS A 558 -6.70 5.76 -23.16
CA HIS A 558 -6.19 5.52 -21.80
C HIS A 558 -7.31 5.34 -20.77
N ALA A 559 -8.44 6.06 -20.91
CA ALA A 559 -9.62 5.84 -20.06
C ALA A 559 -10.22 4.44 -20.27
N LEU A 560 -10.27 3.97 -21.53
CA LEU A 560 -10.71 2.61 -21.85
C LEU A 560 -9.71 1.55 -21.35
N ALA A 561 -8.41 1.81 -21.42
CA ALA A 561 -7.40 0.94 -20.82
C ALA A 561 -7.61 0.82 -19.30
N ALA A 562 -7.82 1.93 -18.60
CA ALA A 562 -8.10 1.94 -17.16
C ALA A 562 -9.38 1.18 -16.83
N PHE A 563 -10.43 1.32 -17.65
CA PHE A 563 -11.66 0.52 -17.53
C PHE A 563 -11.38 -0.98 -17.67
N ARG A 564 -10.54 -1.39 -18.65
CA ARG A 564 -10.16 -2.81 -18.82
C ARG A 564 -9.29 -3.31 -17.65
N THR A 565 -8.37 -2.48 -17.14
CA THR A 565 -7.58 -2.80 -15.94
C THR A 565 -8.48 -2.99 -14.72
N HIS A 566 -9.49 -2.14 -14.55
CA HIS A 566 -10.49 -2.31 -13.50
C HIS A 566 -11.13 -3.70 -13.58
N LEU A 567 -11.52 -4.19 -14.77
CA LEU A 567 -12.07 -5.54 -14.95
C LEU A 567 -11.12 -6.68 -14.50
N MET A 568 -9.83 -6.42 -14.33
CA MET A 568 -8.86 -7.38 -13.79
C MET A 568 -8.89 -7.51 -12.26
N GLU A 569 -9.62 -6.63 -11.57
CA GLU A 569 -9.69 -6.56 -10.10
C GLU A 569 -10.63 -7.60 -9.48
N TRP A 570 -11.40 -8.34 -10.29
CA TRP A 570 -12.35 -9.35 -9.81
C TRP A 570 -11.79 -10.78 -9.81
N SER A 571 -11.86 -11.48 -8.69
CA SER A 571 -11.49 -12.89 -8.58
C SER A 571 -12.60 -13.86 -9.03
N ARG A 572 -13.83 -13.36 -9.16
CA ARG A 572 -14.98 -14.07 -9.73
C ARG A 572 -15.04 -13.97 -11.25
N PRO A 573 -15.75 -14.90 -11.93
CA PRO A 573 -16.05 -14.76 -13.35
C PRO A 573 -16.82 -13.47 -13.59
N LEU A 574 -16.34 -12.62 -14.51
CA LEU A 574 -16.98 -11.31 -14.71
C LEU A 574 -18.47 -11.39 -15.08
N PRO A 575 -18.92 -12.32 -15.96
CA PRO A 575 -20.33 -12.41 -16.33
C PRO A 575 -21.28 -12.75 -15.18
N GLU A 576 -20.77 -13.29 -14.06
CA GLU A 576 -21.58 -13.59 -12.87
C GLU A 576 -21.80 -12.38 -11.96
N VAL A 577 -20.88 -11.41 -12.01
CA VAL A 577 -20.85 -10.30 -11.04
C VAL A 577 -21.04 -8.93 -11.68
N LEU A 578 -20.86 -8.84 -13.01
CA LEU A 578 -21.04 -7.63 -13.78
C LEU A 578 -22.15 -7.81 -14.82
N ARG A 579 -22.96 -6.77 -14.99
CA ARG A 579 -23.99 -6.65 -16.02
C ARG A 579 -23.91 -5.29 -16.69
N ALA A 580 -24.47 -5.16 -17.88
CA ALA A 580 -24.80 -3.85 -18.42
C ALA A 580 -25.87 -3.21 -17.51
N PRO A 581 -25.79 -1.91 -17.18
CA PRO A 581 -26.85 -1.22 -16.46
C PRO A 581 -28.13 -1.15 -17.33
N ASP A 582 -29.29 -1.02 -16.69
CA ASP A 582 -30.58 -0.92 -17.41
C ASP A 582 -30.62 0.33 -18.31
N SER A 583 -29.94 1.39 -17.85
CA SER A 583 -29.74 2.62 -18.58
C SER A 583 -28.25 2.90 -18.71
N HIS A 584 -27.72 2.78 -19.94
CA HIS A 584 -26.32 3.04 -20.20
C HIS A 584 -25.97 4.51 -19.94
N VAL A 585 -24.91 4.70 -19.17
CA VAL A 585 -24.16 5.97 -19.06
C VAL A 585 -22.84 5.85 -19.81
N GLY A 586 -22.28 6.97 -20.24
CA GLY A 586 -20.99 6.97 -20.93
C GLY A 586 -21.03 6.33 -22.33
N SER A 587 -19.83 6.10 -22.87
CA SER A 587 -19.56 5.24 -24.03
C SER A 587 -19.38 3.77 -23.65
N TYR A 588 -18.97 3.50 -22.41
CA TYR A 588 -18.92 2.16 -21.83
C TYR A 588 -19.46 2.22 -20.39
N SER A 589 -20.30 1.28 -19.99
CA SER A 589 -20.76 1.17 -18.60
C SER A 589 -21.06 -0.26 -18.18
N LEU A 590 -20.68 -0.60 -16.95
CA LEU A 590 -21.01 -1.85 -16.27
C LEU A 590 -21.40 -1.58 -14.82
N ALA A 591 -22.25 -2.45 -14.29
CA ALA A 591 -22.68 -2.43 -12.91
C ALA A 591 -22.48 -3.80 -12.25
N SER A 592 -22.06 -3.80 -10.99
CA SER A 592 -22.12 -4.94 -10.07
C SER A 592 -23.27 -4.75 -9.08
N ARG A 593 -23.31 -5.51 -7.97
CA ARG A 593 -24.31 -5.29 -6.91
C ARG A 593 -24.15 -3.94 -6.21
N ASN A 594 -22.93 -3.41 -6.08
CA ASN A 594 -22.65 -2.16 -5.35
C ASN A 594 -21.73 -1.18 -6.07
N THR A 595 -21.25 -1.53 -7.27
CA THR A 595 -20.34 -0.70 -8.05
C THR A 595 -21.00 -0.37 -9.38
N LEU A 596 -20.87 0.86 -9.85
CA LEU A 596 -21.17 1.26 -11.22
C LEU A 596 -19.95 1.98 -11.78
N SER A 597 -19.43 1.50 -12.90
CA SER A 597 -18.26 2.10 -13.54
C SER A 597 -18.56 2.43 -15.00
N PHE A 598 -18.05 3.57 -15.47
CA PHE A 598 -18.29 4.02 -16.83
C PHE A 598 -17.18 4.90 -17.39
N VAL A 599 -17.06 4.91 -18.71
CA VAL A 599 -16.14 5.76 -19.47
C VAL A 599 -16.95 6.79 -20.23
N ARG A 600 -16.59 8.06 -20.12
CA ARG A 600 -17.09 9.15 -20.97
C ARG A 600 -15.90 9.95 -21.45
N ASN A 601 -15.69 10.04 -22.76
CA ASN A 601 -14.54 10.77 -23.32
C ASN A 601 -13.22 10.25 -22.70
N ASN A 602 -12.35 11.12 -22.21
CA ASN A 602 -11.13 10.82 -21.47
C ASN A 602 -11.33 10.65 -19.95
N HIS A 603 -12.57 10.51 -19.49
CA HIS A 603 -12.92 10.29 -18.08
C HIS A 603 -13.30 8.83 -17.84
N PHE A 604 -12.73 8.24 -16.80
CA PHE A 604 -13.16 6.97 -16.25
C PHE A 604 -13.67 7.17 -14.83
N VAL A 605 -14.89 6.73 -14.55
CA VAL A 605 -15.59 6.93 -13.28
C VAL A 605 -15.91 5.58 -12.65
N ILE A 606 -15.68 5.46 -11.35
CA ILE A 606 -16.11 4.33 -10.52
C ILE A 606 -16.92 4.91 -9.36
N LEU A 607 -18.16 4.46 -9.21
CA LEU A 607 -19.03 4.68 -8.06
C LEU A 607 -19.11 3.36 -7.28
N SER A 608 -18.85 3.38 -5.98
CA SER A 608 -18.89 2.19 -5.11
C SER A 608 -19.64 2.51 -3.81
N LEU A 609 -20.64 1.69 -3.47
CA LEU A 609 -21.35 1.75 -2.19
C LEU A 609 -20.84 0.66 -1.24
N GLU A 610 -20.49 1.07 -0.02
CA GLU A 610 -20.00 0.22 1.05
C GLU A 610 -20.79 0.49 2.33
N GLY A 611 -20.92 -0.47 3.26
CA GLY A 611 -21.60 -0.22 4.54
C GLY A 611 -22.57 -1.28 5.03
N SER A 612 -22.82 -2.35 4.26
CA SER A 612 -23.56 -3.53 4.74
C SER A 612 -22.71 -4.78 4.54
N SER A 613 -22.57 -5.61 5.58
CA SER A 613 -21.90 -6.92 5.51
C SER A 613 -22.52 -7.89 4.51
N SER A 614 -23.74 -7.61 4.05
CA SER A 614 -24.40 -8.27 2.91
C SER A 614 -24.96 -7.20 1.97
N PRO A 615 -24.28 -6.85 0.86
CA PRO A 615 -24.84 -5.96 -0.15
C PRO A 615 -26.04 -6.64 -0.79
N GLU A 616 -27.22 -6.00 -0.69
CA GLU A 616 -28.43 -6.50 -1.34
C GLU A 616 -28.24 -6.54 -2.88
N PRO A 617 -28.97 -7.41 -3.60
CA PRO A 617 -28.74 -7.68 -5.01
C PRO A 617 -28.76 -6.47 -5.96
N ASP A 618 -29.27 -5.31 -5.55
CA ASP A 618 -29.49 -4.15 -6.43
C ASP A 618 -29.10 -2.78 -5.82
N HIS A 619 -28.10 -2.71 -4.93
CA HIS A 619 -27.61 -1.39 -4.47
C HIS A 619 -27.09 -0.51 -5.61
N ALA A 620 -26.59 -1.09 -6.71
CA ALA A 620 -26.17 -0.34 -7.88
C ALA A 620 -27.32 0.42 -8.58
N LEU A 621 -28.59 0.00 -8.43
CA LEU A 621 -29.71 0.80 -8.95
C LEU A 621 -29.81 2.17 -8.24
N ALA A 622 -29.39 2.25 -6.98
CA ALA A 622 -29.31 3.53 -6.28
C ALA A 622 -28.17 4.43 -6.80
N LEU A 623 -27.18 3.85 -7.50
CA LEU A 623 -26.09 4.60 -8.13
C LEU A 623 -26.46 5.15 -9.50
N GLU A 624 -27.43 4.57 -10.20
CA GLU A 624 -27.80 4.99 -11.56
C GLU A 624 -28.22 6.47 -11.66
N PRO A 625 -29.09 7.02 -10.78
CA PRO A 625 -29.44 8.45 -10.83
C PRO A 625 -28.22 9.36 -10.66
N LEU A 626 -27.28 8.97 -9.79
CA LEU A 626 -26.05 9.73 -9.59
C LEU A 626 -25.13 9.60 -10.82
N ALA A 627 -24.99 8.41 -11.38
CA ALA A 627 -24.20 8.17 -12.58
C ALA A 627 -24.73 8.99 -13.77
N HIS A 628 -26.06 9.03 -13.95
CA HIS A 628 -26.71 9.88 -14.95
C HIS A 628 -26.48 11.37 -14.70
N SER A 629 -26.50 11.81 -13.44
CA SER A 629 -26.22 13.19 -13.09
C SER A 629 -24.77 13.57 -13.42
N VAL A 630 -23.80 12.69 -13.12
CA VAL A 630 -22.39 12.88 -13.45
C VAL A 630 -22.17 12.85 -14.97
N ASP A 631 -22.75 11.89 -15.68
CA ASP A 631 -22.63 11.79 -17.14
C ASP A 631 -23.30 12.97 -17.85
N GLY A 632 -24.50 13.35 -17.41
CA GLY A 632 -25.22 14.53 -17.88
C GLY A 632 -24.42 15.81 -17.64
N TYR A 633 -23.75 15.93 -16.49
CA TYR A 633 -22.85 17.04 -16.20
C TYR A 633 -21.65 17.08 -17.15
N PHE A 634 -21.04 15.94 -17.48
CA PHE A 634 -19.96 15.91 -18.48
C PHE A 634 -20.42 16.36 -19.88
N ILE A 635 -21.71 16.18 -20.19
CA ILE A 635 -22.30 16.61 -21.47
C ILE A 635 -22.70 18.09 -21.44
N SER A 636 -23.27 18.58 -20.32
CA SER A 636 -23.81 19.94 -20.23
C SER A 636 -22.76 20.97 -19.82
N SER A 637 -21.80 20.59 -18.98
CA SER A 637 -20.76 21.47 -18.43
C SER A 637 -19.55 21.57 -19.38
N THR A 638 -19.79 21.83 -20.66
CA THR A 638 -18.71 21.90 -21.66
C THR A 638 -18.04 23.26 -21.62
N LEU A 639 -16.74 23.29 -21.30
CA LEU A 639 -15.93 24.48 -21.52
C LEU A 639 -15.76 24.73 -23.02
N PRO A 640 -15.63 25.99 -23.48
CA PRO A 640 -15.33 26.30 -24.88
C PRO A 640 -14.12 25.50 -25.37
N ILE A 641 -14.15 24.97 -26.59
CA ILE A 641 -13.09 24.10 -27.15
C ILE A 641 -11.72 24.80 -27.14
N ASP A 642 -11.72 26.11 -27.27
CA ASP A 642 -10.56 27.00 -27.22
C ASP A 642 -10.14 27.40 -25.80
N SER A 643 -10.87 26.97 -24.77
CA SER A 643 -10.60 27.28 -23.36
C SER A 643 -9.18 26.86 -22.96
N PRO A 644 -8.39 27.76 -22.35
CA PRO A 644 -7.07 27.44 -21.81
C PRO A 644 -7.07 26.28 -20.80
N ALA A 645 -8.19 26.06 -20.11
CA ALA A 645 -8.36 24.98 -19.13
C ALA A 645 -8.37 23.57 -19.75
N LEU A 646 -8.58 23.46 -21.07
CA LEU A 646 -8.53 22.19 -21.81
C LEU A 646 -7.14 21.84 -22.33
N ARG A 647 -6.20 22.78 -22.25
CA ARG A 647 -4.81 22.54 -22.66
C ARG A 647 -4.06 21.88 -21.53
N THR A 648 -3.14 20.96 -21.88
CA THR A 648 -2.14 20.42 -20.97
C THR A 648 -1.55 21.52 -20.08
N PRO A 649 -1.42 21.30 -18.76
CA PRO A 649 -0.79 22.26 -17.87
C PRO A 649 0.57 22.66 -18.40
N SER A 650 0.86 23.98 -18.44
CA SER A 650 2.24 24.43 -18.64
C SER A 650 3.00 24.02 -17.37
N LEU A 651 4.10 23.31 -17.58
CA LEU A 651 5.01 22.87 -16.52
C LEU A 651 6.32 23.64 -16.62
N ASP A 652 6.25 24.88 -17.09
CA ASP A 652 7.38 25.78 -17.09
C ASP A 652 7.59 26.31 -15.66
N PHE A 653 8.84 26.56 -15.29
CA PHE A 653 9.20 27.06 -13.97
C PHE A 653 9.45 28.58 -14.02
N GLU A 654 9.19 29.29 -12.93
CA GLU A 654 9.48 30.74 -12.82
C GLU A 654 10.97 31.03 -13.06
N SER A 655 11.82 30.11 -12.60
CA SER A 655 13.24 30.04 -12.94
C SER A 655 13.54 28.67 -13.54
N PRO A 656 14.40 28.55 -14.57
CA PRO A 656 14.79 27.26 -15.11
C PRO A 656 15.22 26.28 -14.01
N LEU A 657 14.78 25.03 -14.11
CA LEU A 657 15.31 23.97 -13.24
C LEU A 657 16.83 23.92 -13.38
N PRO A 658 17.57 23.83 -12.27
CA PRO A 658 19.02 23.74 -12.34
C PRO A 658 19.44 22.43 -13.00
N GLU A 659 20.33 22.51 -13.99
CA GLU A 659 20.94 21.30 -14.60
C GLU A 659 21.81 20.54 -13.59
N SER A 660 22.33 21.26 -12.58
CA SER A 660 23.07 20.66 -11.48
C SER A 660 22.79 21.30 -10.13
N VAL A 661 22.81 20.49 -9.08
CA VAL A 661 22.62 20.91 -7.68
C VAL A 661 23.74 20.35 -6.81
N LYS A 662 24.14 21.09 -5.78
CA LYS A 662 25.22 20.67 -4.88
C LYS A 662 24.71 19.75 -3.77
N VAL A 663 25.45 18.74 -3.37
CA VAL A 663 25.14 17.92 -2.20
C VAL A 663 24.93 18.82 -0.97
N GLY A 664 23.87 18.54 -0.19
CA GLY A 664 23.46 19.32 0.97
C GLY A 664 22.70 20.61 0.65
N SER A 665 22.59 21.00 -0.64
CA SER A 665 21.82 22.19 -1.02
C SER A 665 20.32 21.93 -1.00
N LYS A 666 19.58 22.98 -0.60
CA LYS A 666 18.13 23.08 -0.73
C LYS A 666 17.82 24.03 -1.88
N VAL A 667 17.08 23.57 -2.88
CA VAL A 667 16.62 24.40 -4.01
C VAL A 667 15.11 24.44 -4.00
N GLU A 668 14.56 25.64 -3.88
CA GLU A 668 13.12 25.86 -4.04
C GLU A 668 12.82 26.14 -5.51
N VAL A 669 11.86 25.40 -6.05
CA VAL A 669 11.42 25.53 -7.44
C VAL A 669 9.94 25.79 -7.44
N LYS A 670 9.51 26.72 -8.30
CA LYS A 670 8.11 27.11 -8.41
C LYS A 670 7.68 27.06 -9.86
N LEU A 671 6.57 26.37 -10.13
CA LEU A 671 5.94 26.40 -11.44
C LEU A 671 5.53 27.85 -11.77
N ALA A 672 5.78 28.27 -13.00
CA ALA A 672 5.43 29.60 -13.48
C ALA A 672 3.91 29.79 -13.36
N GLU A 673 3.50 30.79 -12.58
CA GLU A 673 2.12 31.25 -12.58
C GLU A 673 1.82 31.87 -13.95
N HIS A 674 1.28 31.08 -14.86
CA HIS A 674 0.60 31.64 -16.01
C HIS A 674 -0.67 32.31 -15.48
N LYS A 675 -0.77 33.65 -15.69
CA LYS A 675 -1.88 34.54 -15.27
C LYS A 675 -3.31 34.09 -15.67
N SER A 676 -3.48 32.94 -16.31
CA SER A 676 -4.74 32.43 -16.83
C SER A 676 -5.16 31.05 -16.33
N VAL A 677 -4.38 30.29 -15.54
CA VAL A 677 -4.84 28.94 -15.11
C VAL A 677 -4.22 28.44 -13.80
N ASN A 678 -5.07 28.16 -12.79
CA ASN A 678 -4.69 27.55 -11.52
C ASN A 678 -4.49 26.03 -11.64
N PHE A 679 -3.52 25.47 -10.90
CA PHE A 679 -3.39 24.03 -10.71
C PHE A 679 -4.31 23.57 -9.57
N GLU A 680 -4.90 22.38 -9.70
CA GLU A 680 -5.52 21.69 -8.56
C GLU A 680 -4.40 21.22 -7.62
N THR A 681 -3.42 20.57 -8.22
CA THR A 681 -2.27 19.96 -7.55
C THR A 681 -1.14 19.83 -8.55
N ALA A 682 0.08 19.95 -8.04
CA ALA A 682 1.31 19.68 -8.76
C ALA A 682 2.23 18.85 -7.88
N GLN A 683 2.84 17.83 -8.46
CA GLN A 683 3.74 16.90 -7.80
C GLN A 683 5.02 16.80 -8.59
N MET A 684 6.10 16.47 -7.89
CA MET A 684 7.35 16.14 -8.54
C MET A 684 7.93 14.88 -7.87
N ALA A 685 8.47 14.02 -8.70
CA ALA A 685 9.08 12.76 -8.33
C ALA A 685 10.54 12.78 -8.75
N SER A 686 11.39 12.13 -7.96
CA SER A 686 12.75 11.79 -8.36
C SER A 686 12.82 10.31 -8.67
N SER A 687 13.53 9.96 -9.74
CA SER A 687 13.86 8.57 -10.05
C SER A 687 14.75 7.91 -8.98
N ASP A 688 15.43 8.69 -8.14
CA ASP A 688 16.15 8.22 -6.96
C ASP A 688 16.11 9.26 -5.83
N PRO A 689 15.17 9.11 -4.87
CA PRO A 689 15.05 10.01 -3.72
C PRO A 689 16.25 9.99 -2.76
N ASN A 690 17.15 9.00 -2.84
CA ASN A 690 18.40 8.98 -2.06
C ASN A 690 19.49 9.86 -2.68
N VAL A 691 19.34 10.27 -3.94
CA VAL A 691 20.22 11.23 -4.63
C VAL A 691 19.63 12.63 -4.54
N LEU A 692 18.36 12.77 -4.91
CA LEU A 692 17.62 14.04 -4.88
C LEU A 692 16.24 13.82 -4.29
N LEU A 693 16.04 14.26 -3.05
CA LEU A 693 14.75 14.21 -2.39
C LEU A 693 13.89 15.38 -2.88
N VAL A 694 12.69 15.05 -3.35
CA VAL A 694 11.63 16.04 -3.57
C VAL A 694 10.74 16.00 -2.33
N TYR A 695 10.63 17.11 -1.61
CA TYR A 695 9.78 17.20 -0.43
C TYR A 695 9.06 18.55 -0.36
N GLY A 696 8.01 18.57 0.45
CA GLY A 696 7.09 19.70 0.55
C GLY A 696 5.74 19.40 -0.11
N PRO A 697 4.66 20.02 0.37
CA PRO A 697 3.33 19.73 -0.11
C PRO A 697 3.19 20.07 -1.60
N SER A 698 2.40 19.26 -2.30
CA SER A 698 1.79 19.59 -3.59
C SER A 698 0.88 20.81 -3.40
N THR A 699 1.45 22.01 -3.36
CA THR A 699 0.64 23.23 -3.18
C THR A 699 0.00 23.63 -4.49
N ALA A 700 -1.20 24.22 -4.44
CA ALA A 700 -1.79 24.91 -5.60
C ALA A 700 -0.85 26.02 -6.15
N GLU A 701 0.05 26.53 -5.30
CA GLU A 701 1.10 27.49 -5.67
C GLU A 701 2.23 26.89 -6.53
N GLY A 702 2.25 25.57 -6.74
CA GLY A 702 3.25 24.89 -7.56
C GLY A 702 4.66 24.97 -7.00
N LYS A 703 4.81 25.23 -5.70
CA LYS A 703 6.12 25.27 -5.00
C LYS A 703 6.52 23.88 -4.57
N MET A 704 7.74 23.50 -4.91
CA MET A 704 8.37 22.23 -4.59
C MET A 704 9.78 22.48 -4.07
N VAL A 705 10.28 21.61 -3.19
CA VAL A 705 11.63 21.73 -2.66
C VAL A 705 12.44 20.50 -3.06
N LEU A 706 13.59 20.76 -3.67
CA LEU A 706 14.62 19.79 -3.95
C LEU A 706 15.66 19.83 -2.83
N TYR A 707 16.04 18.66 -2.33
CA TYR A 707 17.17 18.52 -1.42
C TYR A 707 18.13 17.45 -1.94
N ALA A 708 19.32 17.91 -2.32
CA ALA A 708 20.38 17.07 -2.84
C ALA A 708 21.06 16.31 -1.69
N GLN A 709 20.97 14.99 -1.71
CA GLN A 709 21.48 14.14 -0.64
C GLN A 709 22.84 13.52 -0.97
N ARG A 710 23.03 13.09 -2.22
CA ARG A 710 24.21 12.36 -2.66
C ARG A 710 24.49 12.67 -4.12
N GLU A 711 25.73 12.52 -4.56
CA GLU A 711 26.07 12.66 -5.98
C GLU A 711 25.35 11.61 -6.83
N GLY A 712 24.94 12.01 -8.03
CA GLY A 712 24.25 11.12 -8.97
C GLY A 712 23.56 11.86 -10.10
N LEU A 713 22.98 11.11 -11.03
CA LEU A 713 22.12 11.63 -12.07
C LEU A 713 20.70 11.10 -11.83
N VAL A 714 19.73 12.00 -11.76
CA VAL A 714 18.32 11.64 -11.57
C VAL A 714 17.45 12.25 -12.66
N THR A 715 16.37 11.56 -12.96
CA THR A 715 15.25 12.11 -13.73
C THR A 715 14.24 12.66 -12.73
N LEU A 716 13.96 13.96 -12.83
CA LEU A 716 12.83 14.59 -12.15
C LEU A 716 11.61 14.55 -13.06
N THR A 717 10.53 13.96 -12.58
CA THR A 717 9.25 13.96 -13.28
C THR A 717 8.30 14.91 -12.57
N VAL A 718 7.89 15.98 -13.25
CA VAL A 718 6.86 16.90 -12.73
C VAL A 718 5.55 16.53 -13.34
N MET A 719 4.52 16.53 -12.52
CA MET A 719 3.15 16.23 -12.89
C MET A 719 2.26 17.34 -12.34
N ALA A 720 1.25 17.74 -13.09
CA ALA A 720 0.23 18.63 -12.57
C ALA A 720 -1.14 18.30 -13.16
N ALA A 721 -2.18 18.68 -12.43
CA ALA A 721 -3.56 18.69 -12.92
C ALA A 721 -4.10 20.11 -12.92
N ARG A 722 -4.87 20.44 -13.95
CA ARG A 722 -5.61 21.71 -14.02
C ARG A 722 -6.66 21.78 -12.89
N GLY A 723 -6.81 22.95 -12.26
CA GLY A 723 -7.82 23.19 -11.22
C GLY A 723 -9.24 22.94 -11.69
N GLU A 724 -9.57 23.45 -12.89
CA GLU A 724 -10.93 23.40 -13.42
C GLU A 724 -11.28 22.09 -14.11
N THR A 725 -10.35 21.37 -14.73
CA THR A 725 -10.68 20.21 -15.60
C THR A 725 -9.98 18.94 -15.15
N LEU A 726 -9.09 19.02 -14.17
CA LEU A 726 -8.16 17.97 -13.79
C LEU A 726 -7.33 17.41 -14.97
N HIS A 727 -7.28 18.11 -16.11
CA HIS A 727 -6.56 17.61 -17.27
C HIS A 727 -5.07 17.46 -16.92
N PRO A 728 -4.49 16.25 -17.05
CA PRO A 728 -3.15 15.98 -16.57
C PRO A 728 -2.08 16.51 -17.54
N GLY A 729 -0.91 16.83 -17.00
CA GLY A 729 0.30 17.00 -17.78
C GLY A 729 1.50 16.53 -16.99
N SER A 730 2.50 16.03 -17.71
CA SER A 730 3.77 15.61 -17.13
C SER A 730 4.93 15.99 -18.03
N ARG A 731 6.09 16.22 -17.42
CA ARG A 731 7.35 16.47 -18.13
C ARG A 731 8.50 15.95 -17.29
N GLU A 732 9.61 15.65 -17.96
CA GLU A 732 10.80 15.09 -17.34
C GLU A 732 12.01 15.98 -17.59
N TRP A 733 12.92 16.01 -16.62
CA TRP A 733 14.19 16.74 -16.67
C TRP A 733 15.28 15.88 -16.05
N GLU A 734 16.48 15.95 -16.60
CA GLU A 734 17.65 15.37 -15.95
C GLU A 734 18.30 16.42 -15.05
N VAL A 735 18.61 16.02 -13.81
CA VAL A 735 19.33 16.85 -12.85
C VAL A 735 20.53 16.08 -12.32
N ARG A 736 21.70 16.69 -12.39
CA ARG A 736 22.94 16.13 -11.85
C ARG A 736 23.21 16.66 -10.45
N VAL A 737 23.33 15.78 -9.48
CA VAL A 737 23.82 16.14 -8.14
C VAL A 737 25.34 15.99 -8.12
N VAL A 738 26.04 17.06 -7.74
CA VAL A 738 27.52 17.17 -7.69
C VAL A 738 27.96 17.61 -6.29
N ASP A 739 29.19 17.32 -5.88
CA ASP A 739 29.78 17.82 -4.62
C ASP A 739 29.98 19.37 -4.60
#